data_AF-A0AAP0RFD4-F1
#
_entry.id   AF-A0AAP0RFD4-F1
#
_cell.length_a   1.000
_cell.length_b   1.000
_cell.length_c   1.000
_cell.angle_alpha   90.00
_cell.angle_beta   90.00
_cell.angle_gamma   90.00
#
_symmetry.space_group_name_H-M   'P 1'
#
loop_
_entity.id
_entity.type
_entity.pdbx_description
1 polymer ?
#
loop_
_entity_poly.entity_id
_entity_poly.type
_entity_poly.pdbx_seq_one_letter_code
_entity_poly.pdbx_strand_id
1 'polypeptide(L)'
;MGGDARNWDEDGYRNSILKEREIQARTVFRTVFAPSQNPNPNPDIIVAASSDGSVASYSIPSCISSRQLGFSSTRAQHLLEAEPGCFLRGHDGPAYDVKFYGDGEDSLLLSCGDDGRIRGWRWKEIKESEVPLPLQGNHLKPVLDLMNPQHRGPWGSLSPIPENNAIAVDSQGGSIFAAAGDSCAYCWDVEKSKIKMVFKGHSDYLHCIVARNSSNQIITGSEDGTARIWDCKSGKCIRVIDLEKDKKSEEYFSCVSCIALDASESWLACGSGRSLSVWNLPAFERISRISTRASTQDILFDDNQILAVGAEHLLCRYDIDGVILSQIQCAPQSAFSVSLHPSGVTAVAGYGGLVDVISQFGSHLCTFRCRYSSAIKHMFADLMMTENQNGIIRKFCTISFSCYSNSSVMAGVPPEGSQFDARQFDAKMNEILSTDGQDFFTSYDEVYESFDAMGLQENLLRGIYAYGFEKPSAIQQRGIVPFCKGLDVIQQAQSGTGKTATFCSGILQQLDYGLVECQALVLAPTRELAQQIEKVMRALGDYLGVKVHACVGGTSVREDQRILSSGVHVVVGTPGRVFDMLRRQSLRPDYIKMFVLDEADEMLSRGFKDQIYDIFQLLPAKVQVGVFSATMPPEALEITRKFMNKPVRILVKRDELTLEGIKQFYVNVDKEEWKLETLCDLYETLAITQSVIFVNTRRKVDWLTDKMRSRDHTVSATHGDMDQNTRDIIMREFRSGSSRVLITTDLLARGIDVQQVSLVINYDLPTQPENYLHRIGRSGRFGRKGVAINFVTKDDERMLFDIQRFYNVVIEELPSNVADLL
;
A
#
# COMPACT_ATOMS: atom_id res chain seq x y z
N MET A 1 20.76 -27.99 46.35
CA MET A 1 20.82 -27.27 47.64
C MET A 1 19.95 -26.04 47.49
N GLY A 2 18.92 -25.90 48.31
CA GLY A 2 18.02 -24.75 48.27
C GLY A 2 18.74 -23.49 48.72
N GLY A 3 18.69 -22.44 47.89
CA GLY A 3 19.03 -21.07 48.26
C GLY A 3 17.74 -20.25 48.25
N ASP A 4 17.43 -19.65 49.39
CA ASP A 4 16.25 -18.84 49.66
C ASP A 4 16.22 -17.59 48.77
N ALA A 5 15.20 -17.46 47.90
CA ALA A 5 15.04 -16.36 46.96
C ALA A 5 14.45 -15.07 47.58
N ARG A 6 14.39 -14.99 48.93
CA ARG A 6 13.86 -13.83 49.65
C ARG A 6 14.87 -12.70 49.85
N ASN A 7 16.16 -12.96 49.63
CA ASN A 7 17.24 -11.97 49.66
C ASN A 7 17.94 -11.90 48.29
N TRP A 8 17.17 -11.85 47.19
CA TRP A 8 17.72 -11.54 45.89
C TRP A 8 18.11 -10.06 45.86
N ASP A 9 19.42 -9.78 45.85
CA ASP A 9 19.97 -8.42 45.70
C ASP A 9 19.77 -7.96 44.26
N GLU A 10 18.52 -7.58 43.96
CA GLU A 10 18.09 -7.14 42.64
C GLU A 10 18.87 -5.90 42.21
N ASP A 11 19.21 -5.03 43.15
CA ASP A 11 20.02 -3.84 42.92
C ASP A 11 21.49 -4.18 42.67
N GLY A 12 22.06 -5.18 43.35
CA GLY A 12 23.41 -5.69 43.09
C GLY A 12 23.54 -6.38 41.74
N TYR A 13 22.56 -7.20 41.36
CA TYR A 13 22.49 -7.86 40.04
C TYR A 13 22.22 -6.86 38.91
N ARG A 14 21.36 -5.87 39.16
CA ARG A 14 21.07 -4.79 38.20
C ARG A 14 22.26 -3.85 38.07
N ASN A 15 22.96 -3.53 39.16
CA ASN A 15 24.21 -2.76 39.12
C ASN A 15 25.37 -3.55 38.53
N SER A 16 25.40 -4.89 38.62
CA SER A 16 26.40 -5.70 37.92
C SER A 16 26.13 -5.78 36.42
N ILE A 17 24.86 -5.89 36.01
CA ILE A 17 24.47 -5.84 34.58
C ILE A 17 24.65 -4.44 34.00
N LEU A 18 24.34 -3.38 34.77
CA LEU A 18 24.58 -2.00 34.36
C LEU A 18 26.08 -1.70 34.35
N LYS A 19 26.88 -2.15 35.33
CA LYS A 19 28.35 -2.06 35.24
C LYS A 19 28.91 -2.86 34.06
N GLU A 20 28.45 -4.09 33.80
CA GLU A 20 28.92 -4.87 32.65
C GLU A 20 28.47 -4.27 31.30
N ARG A 21 27.38 -3.50 31.25
CA ARG A 21 26.86 -2.85 30.02
C ARG A 21 27.28 -1.38 29.85
N GLU A 22 27.64 -0.68 30.91
CA GLU A 22 28.19 0.70 30.91
C GLU A 22 29.71 0.74 30.68
N ILE A 23 30.39 -0.40 30.67
CA ILE A 23 31.83 -0.44 30.39
C ILE A 23 32.05 -0.33 28.87
N GLN A 24 32.21 0.93 28.43
CA GLN A 24 33.12 1.44 27.37
C GLN A 24 32.57 1.89 26.00
N ALA A 25 31.28 2.01 25.74
CA ALA A 25 30.86 2.40 24.39
C ALA A 25 29.53 3.16 24.24
N ARG A 26 29.57 4.27 23.49
CA ARG A 26 28.41 5.08 23.04
C ARG A 26 27.66 4.37 21.91
N THR A 27 26.36 4.56 21.73
CA THR A 27 25.70 4.14 20.47
C THR A 27 25.82 5.27 19.45
N VAL A 28 26.22 4.95 18.22
CA VAL A 28 26.26 5.91 17.12
C VAL A 28 25.05 5.67 16.22
N PHE A 29 24.20 6.68 16.08
CA PHE A 29 22.95 6.59 15.33
C PHE A 29 23.13 6.96 13.86
N ARG A 30 23.96 7.96 13.55
CA ARG A 30 24.24 8.38 12.18
C ARG A 30 25.70 8.77 11.99
N THR A 31 26.24 8.43 10.83
CA THR A 31 27.53 8.93 10.35
C THR A 31 27.41 9.63 9.01
N VAL A 32 28.27 10.63 8.79
CA VAL A 32 28.38 11.34 7.50
C VAL A 32 29.83 11.74 7.25
N PHE A 33 30.30 11.58 6.02
CA PHE A 33 31.62 12.07 5.61
C PHE A 33 31.59 13.59 5.49
N ALA A 34 32.64 14.25 6.01
CA ALA A 34 32.77 15.69 5.86
C ALA A 34 33.13 16.08 4.41
N PRO A 35 32.63 17.22 3.91
CA PRO A 35 33.00 17.72 2.60
C PRO A 35 34.50 18.07 2.55
N SER A 36 35.17 17.64 1.47
CA SER A 36 36.60 17.89 1.20
C SER A 36 36.77 18.95 0.11
N GLN A 37 37.77 19.83 0.25
CA GLN A 37 38.19 20.77 -0.81
C GLN A 37 39.17 20.17 -1.82
N ASN A 38 39.94 19.17 -1.42
CA ASN A 38 40.95 18.59 -2.29
C ASN A 38 40.34 17.48 -3.13
N PRO A 39 40.73 17.32 -4.41
CA PRO A 39 40.46 16.13 -5.22
C PRO A 39 41.27 14.93 -4.72
N ASN A 40 41.53 14.86 -3.41
CA ASN A 40 42.13 13.73 -2.77
C ASN A 40 41.09 12.62 -2.82
N PRO A 41 41.40 11.46 -3.42
CA PRO A 41 40.44 10.38 -3.55
C PRO A 41 40.13 9.70 -2.21
N ASN A 42 40.63 10.16 -1.06
CA ASN A 42 40.42 9.50 0.22
C ASN A 42 39.70 10.43 1.21
N PRO A 43 38.71 9.90 1.97
CA PRO A 43 38.03 10.68 2.99
C PRO A 43 38.97 10.94 4.17
N ASP A 44 38.98 12.17 4.66
CA ASP A 44 39.83 12.58 5.78
C ASP A 44 39.08 12.60 7.13
N ILE A 45 37.81 13.00 7.12
CA ILE A 45 37.02 13.21 8.34
C ILE A 45 35.63 12.59 8.21
N ILE A 46 35.20 11.90 9.27
CA ILE A 46 33.83 11.44 9.46
C ILE A 46 33.20 12.11 10.70
N VAL A 47 31.92 12.43 10.62
CA VAL A 47 31.15 13.01 11.74
C VAL A 47 30.13 11.99 12.22
N ALA A 48 29.97 11.87 13.54
CA ALA A 48 29.06 10.91 14.16
C ALA A 48 28.09 11.59 15.14
N ALA A 49 26.81 11.24 15.04
CA ALA A 49 25.76 11.59 16.00
C ALA A 49 25.55 10.43 16.99
N SER A 50 25.57 10.73 18.28
CA SER A 50 25.65 9.73 19.35
C SER A 50 24.47 9.77 20.33
N SER A 51 24.26 8.66 21.04
CA SER A 51 23.18 8.48 22.01
C SER A 51 23.22 9.37 23.23
N ASP A 52 24.35 10.01 23.49
CA ASP A 52 24.47 11.00 24.56
C ASP A 52 24.15 12.42 24.09
N GLY A 53 23.72 12.62 22.83
CA GLY A 53 23.42 13.93 22.26
C GLY A 53 24.62 14.66 21.67
N SER A 54 25.77 14.00 21.62
CA SER A 54 26.97 14.59 21.03
C SER A 54 27.07 14.40 19.53
N VAL A 55 27.65 15.41 18.89
CA VAL A 55 28.06 15.37 17.48
C VAL A 55 29.58 15.58 17.47
N ALA A 56 30.33 14.60 16.96
CA ALA A 56 31.78 14.61 17.03
C ALA A 56 32.42 14.27 15.68
N SER A 57 33.52 14.95 15.35
CA SER A 57 34.31 14.67 14.16
C SER A 57 35.49 13.76 14.49
N TYR A 58 35.83 12.85 13.60
CA TYR A 58 36.91 11.89 13.74
C TYR A 58 37.78 11.91 12.48
N SER A 59 39.08 12.08 12.67
CA SER A 59 40.08 12.00 11.59
C SER A 59 40.34 10.54 11.24
N ILE A 60 40.03 10.13 10.01
CA ILE A 60 40.22 8.75 9.53
C ILE A 60 41.71 8.35 9.58
N PRO A 61 42.67 9.17 9.11
CA PRO A 61 44.09 8.87 9.27
C PRO A 61 44.51 8.67 10.73
N SER A 62 43.99 9.49 11.65
CA SER A 62 44.28 9.35 13.08
C SER A 62 43.71 8.05 13.64
N CYS A 63 42.47 7.71 13.28
CA CYS A 63 41.82 6.44 13.63
C CYS A 63 42.63 5.23 13.12
N ILE A 64 43.17 5.28 11.90
CA ILE A 64 43.99 4.21 11.31
C ILE A 64 45.37 4.11 11.98
N SER A 65 46.02 5.25 12.25
CA SER A 65 47.38 5.31 12.83
C SER A 65 47.47 4.83 14.28
N SER A 66 46.34 4.75 14.99
CA SER A 66 46.26 4.22 16.35
C SER A 66 46.61 2.73 16.46
N ARG A 67 46.78 2.01 15.34
CA ARG A 67 47.32 0.64 15.27
C ARG A 67 48.72 0.55 15.89
N GLN A 68 48.82 0.04 17.13
CA GLN A 68 50.09 -0.51 17.61
C GLN A 68 50.41 -1.79 16.81
N LEU A 69 51.39 -1.72 15.91
CA LEU A 69 52.06 -2.88 15.31
C LEU A 69 52.90 -3.59 16.38
N GLY A 70 52.26 -4.41 17.22
CA GLY A 70 52.93 -5.25 18.21
C GLY A 70 52.52 -6.71 18.04
N PHE A 71 53.44 -7.55 17.56
CA PHE A 71 53.32 -9.00 17.70
C PHE A 71 53.37 -9.36 19.19
N SER A 72 52.23 -9.53 19.84
CA SER A 72 52.17 -10.16 21.17
C SER A 72 50.96 -11.08 21.28
N SER A 73 51.26 -12.34 21.60
CA SER A 73 50.31 -13.44 21.73
C SER A 73 49.66 -13.41 23.11
N THR A 74 48.58 -12.64 23.26
CA THR A 74 47.68 -12.76 24.41
C THR A 74 46.28 -12.31 24.00
N ARG A 75 45.27 -13.13 24.32
CA ARG A 75 43.83 -12.94 24.05
C ARG A 75 43.24 -11.74 24.81
N ALA A 76 43.68 -10.53 24.49
CA ALA A 76 43.00 -9.30 24.84
C ALA A 76 43.03 -8.42 23.59
N GLN A 77 41.93 -8.40 22.84
CA GLN A 77 41.72 -7.41 21.78
C GLN A 77 41.66 -6.04 22.46
N HIS A 78 42.79 -5.33 22.53
CA HIS A 78 42.81 -3.90 22.84
C HIS A 78 42.01 -3.19 21.74
N LEU A 79 40.76 -2.87 22.02
CA LEU A 79 39.90 -2.10 21.12
C LEU A 79 40.47 -0.68 21.02
N LEU A 80 40.74 -0.23 19.79
CA LEU A 80 41.31 1.08 19.49
C LEU A 80 40.27 2.17 19.81
N GLU A 81 40.56 3.07 20.74
CA GLU A 81 39.75 4.26 21.04
C GLU A 81 40.21 5.41 20.14
N ALA A 82 39.30 5.99 19.36
CA ALA A 82 39.59 7.20 18.60
C ALA A 82 39.18 8.43 19.41
N GLU A 83 40.12 9.36 19.56
CA GLU A 83 39.81 10.69 20.08
C GLU A 83 39.12 11.52 18.99
N PRO A 84 38.03 12.24 19.33
CA PRO A 84 37.41 13.15 18.38
C PRO A 84 38.35 14.32 18.09
N GLY A 85 38.36 14.82 16.85
CA GLY A 85 39.03 16.06 16.48
C GLY A 85 38.29 17.29 17.01
N CYS A 86 36.96 17.25 17.00
CA CYS A 86 36.10 18.23 17.64
C CYS A 86 34.82 17.57 18.20
N PHE A 87 34.27 18.13 19.27
CA PHE A 87 33.11 17.64 20.00
C PHE A 87 32.11 18.75 20.29
N LEU A 88 30.85 18.54 19.89
CA LEU A 88 29.72 19.41 20.17
C LEU A 88 28.69 18.70 21.03
N ARG A 89 28.13 19.41 22.00
CA ARG A 89 26.91 19.00 22.70
C ARG A 89 25.72 19.52 21.89
N GLY A 90 25.21 18.66 21.01
CA GLY A 90 24.19 19.05 20.05
C GLY A 90 22.79 19.09 20.64
N HIS A 91 22.44 18.12 21.49
CA HIS A 91 21.06 17.93 21.96
C HIS A 91 20.98 17.53 23.45
N ASP A 92 19.84 17.85 24.06
CA ASP A 92 19.44 17.38 25.39
C ASP A 92 18.74 16.03 25.25
N GLY A 93 19.52 14.96 25.20
CA GLY A 93 19.08 13.60 24.83
C GLY A 93 19.80 13.11 23.58
N PRO A 94 19.46 11.93 23.03
CA PRO A 94 20.09 11.39 21.82
C PRO A 94 20.10 12.35 20.62
N ALA A 95 21.21 12.34 19.87
CA ALA A 95 21.27 12.93 18.53
C ALA A 95 21.03 11.81 17.50
N TYR A 96 19.95 11.92 16.73
CA TYR A 96 19.46 10.84 15.85
C TYR A 96 20.02 10.92 14.44
N ASP A 97 20.18 12.14 13.90
CA ASP A 97 20.60 12.34 12.51
C ASP A 97 21.60 13.48 12.38
N VAL A 98 22.46 13.41 11.37
CA VAL A 98 23.45 14.43 11.04
C VAL A 98 23.64 14.53 9.52
N LYS A 99 23.58 15.75 8.98
CA LYS A 99 23.75 16.02 7.54
C LYS A 99 24.46 17.35 7.29
N PHE A 100 25.14 17.46 6.16
CA PHE A 100 25.69 18.73 5.69
C PHE A 100 24.67 19.45 4.80
N TYR A 101 24.57 20.77 4.97
CA TYR A 101 23.77 21.66 4.13
C TYR A 101 24.69 22.69 3.44
N GLY A 102 24.60 22.74 2.11
CA GLY A 102 25.49 23.55 1.27
C GLY A 102 26.79 22.85 0.90
N ASP A 103 27.54 23.46 -0.01
CA ASP A 103 28.77 22.90 -0.56
C ASP A 103 30.02 23.58 0.01
N GLY A 104 31.11 22.82 0.18
CA GLY A 104 32.42 23.33 0.59
C GLY A 104 32.56 23.61 2.10
N GLU A 105 33.48 24.51 2.46
CA GLU A 105 33.86 24.80 3.87
C GLU A 105 32.85 25.67 4.63
N ASP A 106 32.03 26.44 3.91
CA ASP A 106 30.96 27.24 4.50
C ASP A 106 29.68 26.43 4.75
N SER A 107 29.73 25.11 4.51
CA SER A 107 28.63 24.19 4.77
C SER A 107 28.22 24.22 6.24
N LEU A 108 26.92 24.05 6.47
CA LEU A 108 26.35 23.91 7.80
C LEU A 108 26.26 22.44 8.16
N LEU A 109 26.85 22.05 9.28
CA LEU A 109 26.63 20.75 9.90
C LEU A 109 25.31 20.80 10.67
N LEU A 110 24.29 20.10 10.20
CA LEU A 110 22.97 20.01 10.81
C LEU A 110 22.84 18.75 11.65
N SER A 111 22.17 18.84 12.79
CA SER A 111 21.82 17.72 13.66
C SER A 111 20.40 17.86 14.19
N CYS A 112 19.71 16.74 14.39
CA CYS A 112 18.45 16.66 15.14
C CYS A 112 18.49 15.62 16.25
N GLY A 113 17.59 15.78 17.21
CA GLY A 113 17.56 14.90 18.37
C GLY A 113 16.24 14.92 19.14
N ASP A 114 16.31 14.27 20.30
CA ASP A 114 15.19 14.00 21.20
C ASP A 114 14.54 15.27 21.80
N ASP A 115 15.31 16.35 21.87
CA ASP A 115 14.84 17.67 22.32
C ASP A 115 13.96 18.40 21.28
N GLY A 116 13.69 17.78 20.14
CA GLY A 116 12.83 18.30 19.07
C GLY A 116 13.38 19.49 18.33
N ARG A 117 14.68 19.73 18.47
CA ARG A 117 15.37 20.82 17.79
C ARG A 117 16.16 20.31 16.60
N ILE A 118 16.40 21.22 15.67
CA ILE A 118 17.33 21.07 14.56
C ILE A 118 18.36 22.18 14.76
N ARG A 119 19.61 21.79 14.97
CA ARG A 119 20.71 22.73 15.19
C ARG A 119 21.73 22.66 14.06
N GLY A 120 22.28 23.80 13.70
CA GLY A 120 23.25 23.95 12.63
C GLY A 120 24.46 24.76 13.05
N TRP A 121 25.67 24.29 12.74
CA TRP A 121 26.93 24.97 13.00
C TRP A 121 27.74 25.10 11.71
N ARG A 122 28.52 26.18 11.57
CA ARG A 122 29.42 26.31 10.41
C ARG A 122 30.54 25.28 10.51
N TRP A 123 30.72 24.48 9.46
CA TRP A 123 31.70 23.41 9.45
C TRP A 123 33.13 23.92 9.65
N LYS A 124 33.47 25.06 9.03
CA LYS A 124 34.75 25.72 9.21
C LYS A 124 35.07 26.02 10.69
N GLU A 125 34.11 26.52 11.45
CA GLU A 125 34.30 26.85 12.88
C GLU A 125 34.52 25.59 13.73
N ILE A 126 33.89 24.47 13.35
CA ILE A 126 34.08 23.17 14.01
C ILE A 126 35.48 22.61 13.71
N LYS A 127 35.89 22.68 12.43
CA LYS A 127 37.18 22.15 11.94
C LYS A 127 38.36 22.94 12.50
N GLU A 128 38.23 24.27 12.62
CA GLU A 128 39.27 25.19 13.08
C GLU A 128 39.21 25.47 14.60
N SER A 129 38.41 24.72 15.37
CA SER A 129 38.26 24.96 16.81
C SER A 129 39.56 24.68 17.58
N GLU A 130 40.16 25.73 18.13
CA GLU A 130 41.39 25.63 18.95
C GLU A 130 41.12 25.26 20.43
N VAL A 131 39.85 25.07 20.82
CA VAL A 131 39.48 24.77 22.21
C VAL A 131 39.93 23.35 22.57
N PRO A 132 40.62 23.13 23.71
CA PRO A 132 41.00 21.78 24.14
C PRO A 132 39.78 20.86 24.35
N LEU A 133 39.86 19.60 23.91
CA LEU A 133 38.77 18.60 23.98
C LEU A 133 38.00 18.53 25.33
N PRO A 134 38.64 18.65 26.51
CA PRO A 134 37.93 18.62 27.79
C PRO A 134 36.98 19.81 28.02
N LEU A 135 37.21 20.92 27.32
CA LEU A 135 36.45 22.18 27.42
C LEU A 135 35.47 22.35 26.25
N GLN A 136 35.49 21.43 25.28
CA GLN A 136 34.56 21.41 24.15
C GLN A 136 33.18 20.86 24.57
N GLY A 137 32.17 21.04 23.72
CA GLY A 137 30.77 20.75 24.02
C GLY A 137 29.86 21.94 23.70
N ASN A 138 29.84 22.94 24.59
CA ASN A 138 29.01 24.15 24.45
C ASN A 138 29.77 25.37 23.93
N HIS A 139 31.04 25.19 23.56
CA HIS A 139 31.94 26.26 23.13
C HIS A 139 31.49 26.97 21.83
N LEU A 140 30.84 26.25 20.91
CA LEU A 140 30.29 26.80 19.67
C LEU A 140 28.77 26.87 19.77
N LYS A 141 28.22 28.08 19.59
CA LYS A 141 26.78 28.28 19.52
C LYS A 141 26.27 27.90 18.13
N PRO A 142 25.09 27.26 18.04
CA PRO A 142 24.48 26.97 16.75
C PRO A 142 24.12 28.29 16.04
N VAL A 143 24.43 28.36 14.75
CA VAL A 143 24.03 29.46 13.86
C VAL A 143 22.55 29.31 13.47
N LEU A 144 22.06 28.07 13.44
CA LEU A 144 20.68 27.72 13.19
C LEU A 144 20.15 26.91 14.38
N ASP A 145 19.05 27.33 15.01
CA ASP A 145 18.40 26.62 16.11
C ASP A 145 16.89 26.68 15.88
N LEU A 146 16.34 25.61 15.32
CA LEU A 146 14.93 25.48 14.95
C LEU A 146 14.24 24.52 15.91
N MET A 147 13.00 24.81 16.28
CA MET A 147 12.19 23.96 17.14
C MET A 147 10.89 23.63 16.44
N ASN A 148 10.62 22.34 16.24
CA ASN A 148 9.36 21.91 15.63
C ASN A 148 8.19 22.20 16.59
N PRO A 149 7.07 22.74 16.09
CA PRO A 149 5.83 22.81 16.86
C PRO A 149 5.40 21.39 17.24
N GLN A 150 4.90 21.18 18.45
CA GLN A 150 4.24 19.90 18.76
C GLN A 150 2.79 19.96 18.32
N HIS A 151 2.37 19.06 17.44
CA HIS A 151 0.96 18.85 17.12
C HIS A 151 0.34 17.72 17.95
N ARG A 152 -0.96 17.84 18.22
CA ARG A 152 -1.73 16.72 18.76
C ARG A 152 -1.90 15.70 17.65
N GLY A 153 -1.39 14.49 17.86
CA GLY A 153 -1.50 13.41 16.91
C GLY A 153 -2.96 12.94 16.71
N PRO A 154 -3.19 11.93 15.86
CA PRO A 154 -4.52 11.39 15.55
C PRO A 154 -5.33 10.97 16.80
N TRP A 155 -4.64 10.67 17.89
CA TRP A 155 -5.17 10.25 19.18
C TRP A 155 -5.59 11.42 20.11
N GLY A 156 -5.44 12.68 19.67
CA GLY A 156 -5.88 13.87 20.43
C GLY A 156 -4.93 14.34 21.55
N SER A 157 -3.79 13.68 21.74
CA SER A 157 -2.73 14.01 22.69
C SER A 157 -1.48 14.56 21.99
N LEU A 158 -0.73 15.44 22.66
CA LEU A 158 0.62 15.82 22.23
C LEU A 158 1.53 14.59 22.32
N SER A 159 2.49 14.45 21.41
CA SER A 159 3.55 13.45 21.57
C SER A 159 4.22 13.67 22.93
N PRO A 160 4.45 12.61 23.73
CA PRO A 160 5.11 12.74 25.03
C PRO A 160 6.53 13.30 24.91
N ILE A 161 7.16 13.22 23.73
CA ILE A 161 8.51 13.70 23.45
C ILE A 161 8.49 14.50 22.13
N PRO A 162 9.07 15.71 22.06
CA PRO A 162 9.13 16.54 20.84
C PRO A 162 10.09 16.02 19.74
N GLU A 163 10.51 14.75 19.78
CA GLU A 163 11.64 14.22 19.01
C GLU A 163 11.61 14.51 17.50
N ASN A 164 12.81 14.72 16.94
CA ASN A 164 13.08 14.76 15.50
C ASN A 164 13.96 13.58 15.10
N ASN A 165 13.40 12.66 14.33
CA ASN A 165 14.01 11.37 14.04
C ASN A 165 14.95 11.39 12.83
N ALA A 166 14.65 12.22 11.83
CA ALA A 166 15.48 12.35 10.63
C ALA A 166 15.37 13.73 9.97
N ILE A 167 16.43 14.13 9.25
CA ILE A 167 16.50 15.37 8.48
C ILE A 167 16.73 15.06 7.00
N ALA A 168 16.14 15.84 6.09
CA ALA A 168 16.54 15.92 4.70
C ALA A 168 16.84 17.37 4.29
N VAL A 169 17.70 17.57 3.31
CA VAL A 169 18.18 18.90 2.91
C VAL A 169 17.95 19.15 1.42
N ASP A 170 17.50 20.36 1.12
CA ASP A 170 17.45 20.91 -0.23
C ASP A 170 18.30 22.19 -0.25
N SER A 171 19.57 22.03 -0.62
CA SER A 171 20.55 23.13 -0.68
C SER A 171 20.22 24.13 -1.77
N GLN A 172 19.59 23.71 -2.87
CA GLN A 172 19.23 24.60 -3.98
C GLN A 172 17.96 25.41 -3.68
N GLY A 173 16.94 24.78 -3.09
CA GLY A 173 15.69 25.43 -2.73
C GLY A 173 15.69 26.10 -1.35
N GLY A 174 16.83 26.10 -0.65
CA GLY A 174 16.99 26.82 0.60
C GLY A 174 16.17 26.25 1.75
N SER A 175 15.99 24.93 1.79
CA SER A 175 15.01 24.29 2.68
C SER A 175 15.58 23.10 3.46
N ILE A 176 15.14 22.95 4.70
CA ILE A 176 15.42 21.79 5.56
C ILE A 176 14.09 21.11 5.87
N PHE A 177 14.06 19.79 5.74
CA PHE A 177 12.90 18.97 6.08
C PHE A 177 13.22 18.12 7.30
N ALA A 178 12.26 17.98 8.22
CA ALA A 178 12.41 17.13 9.39
C ALA A 178 11.21 16.21 9.55
N ALA A 179 11.48 14.93 9.83
CA ALA A 179 10.51 13.95 10.28
C ALA A 179 10.42 14.01 11.81
N ALA A 180 9.25 14.35 12.34
CA ALA A 180 9.02 14.47 13.77
C ALA A 180 8.16 13.32 14.31
N GLY A 181 8.30 13.05 15.60
CA GLY A 181 7.52 12.02 16.29
C GLY A 181 6.02 12.34 16.45
N ASP A 182 5.58 13.55 16.09
CA ASP A 182 4.17 13.95 16.14
C ASP A 182 3.37 13.62 14.86
N SER A 183 3.86 12.65 14.07
CA SER A 183 3.29 12.23 12.78
C SER A 183 3.31 13.29 11.67
N CYS A 184 4.04 14.40 11.87
CA CYS A 184 4.16 15.47 10.90
C CYS A 184 5.60 15.60 10.37
N ALA A 185 5.72 16.02 9.12
CA ALA A 185 6.99 16.50 8.58
C ALA A 185 6.96 18.03 8.44
N TYR A 186 8.08 18.67 8.77
CA TYR A 186 8.23 20.13 8.78
C TYR A 186 9.23 20.58 7.73
N CYS A 187 8.85 21.56 6.91
CA CYS A 187 9.75 22.26 5.98
C CYS A 187 10.10 23.63 6.53
N TRP A 188 11.39 23.90 6.68
CA TRP A 188 11.95 25.14 7.19
C TRP A 188 12.71 25.89 6.11
N ASP A 189 12.52 27.21 6.07
CA ASP A 189 13.36 28.15 5.34
C ASP A 189 14.63 28.40 6.15
N VAL A 190 15.80 28.09 5.57
CA VAL A 190 17.09 28.23 6.28
C VAL A 190 17.47 29.69 6.49
N GLU A 191 17.18 30.56 5.53
CA GLU A 191 17.55 31.98 5.60
C GLU A 191 16.65 32.75 6.58
N LYS A 192 15.35 32.43 6.58
CA LYS A 192 14.35 33.13 7.39
C LYS A 192 14.12 32.47 8.74
N SER A 193 14.65 31.27 8.98
CA SER A 193 14.40 30.45 10.18
C SER A 193 12.91 30.32 10.49
N LYS A 194 12.09 30.12 9.46
CA LYS A 194 10.62 30.02 9.56
C LYS A 194 10.10 28.78 8.86
N ILE A 195 9.03 28.21 9.40
CA ILE A 195 8.33 27.09 8.78
C ILE A 195 7.70 27.56 7.47
N LYS A 196 8.07 26.92 6.35
CA LYS A 196 7.45 27.09 5.02
C LYS A 196 6.18 26.25 4.90
N MET A 197 6.24 25.00 5.35
CA MET A 197 5.17 24.01 5.13
C MET A 197 5.14 22.98 6.26
N VAL A 198 3.96 22.46 6.56
CA VAL A 198 3.77 21.31 7.45
C VAL A 198 3.00 20.23 6.69
N PHE A 199 3.58 19.04 6.59
CA PHE A 199 2.98 17.90 5.91
C PHE A 199 2.28 17.02 6.94
N LYS A 200 0.96 16.95 6.82
CA LYS A 200 0.09 16.22 7.75
C LYS A 200 -0.65 15.11 7.02
N GLY A 201 -0.65 13.91 7.59
CA GLY A 201 -1.51 12.82 7.11
C GLY A 201 -1.08 11.43 7.53
N HIS A 202 0.15 11.22 8.01
CA HIS A 202 0.53 9.96 8.65
C HIS A 202 -0.28 9.74 9.93
N SER A 203 -0.57 8.47 10.24
CA SER A 203 -1.33 8.09 11.43
C SER A 203 -0.45 7.75 12.64
N ASP A 204 0.87 7.70 12.45
CA ASP A 204 1.82 7.29 13.48
C ASP A 204 3.19 7.98 13.32
N TYR A 205 4.18 7.68 14.18
CA TYR A 205 5.51 8.31 14.22
C TYR A 205 6.21 8.32 12.86
N LEU A 206 6.94 9.38 12.53
CA LEU A 206 7.82 9.40 11.35
C LEU A 206 9.22 8.96 11.73
N HIS A 207 9.79 8.03 10.96
CA HIS A 207 11.14 7.51 11.20
C HIS A 207 12.18 8.11 10.27
N CYS A 208 11.81 8.29 9.00
CA CYS A 208 12.75 8.65 7.96
C CYS A 208 12.14 9.64 6.96
N ILE A 209 13.00 10.46 6.36
CA ILE A 209 12.62 11.46 5.37
C ILE A 209 13.75 11.63 4.35
N VAL A 210 13.37 11.81 3.09
CA VAL A 210 14.31 12.10 2.00
C VAL A 210 13.69 13.13 1.06
N ALA A 211 14.52 14.03 0.50
CA ALA A 211 14.09 15.07 -0.41
C ALA A 211 14.36 14.67 -1.87
N ARG A 212 13.42 14.98 -2.76
CA ARG A 212 13.54 14.92 -4.22
C ARG A 212 13.63 16.34 -4.75
N ASN A 213 14.84 16.86 -4.84
CA ASN A 213 15.09 18.26 -5.14
C ASN A 213 14.70 18.60 -6.58
N SER A 214 14.87 17.66 -7.52
CA SER A 214 14.53 17.88 -8.94
C SER A 214 13.02 18.11 -9.17
N SER A 215 12.18 17.47 -8.36
CA SER A 215 10.72 17.52 -8.47
C SER A 215 10.04 18.36 -7.39
N ASN A 216 10.83 18.94 -6.48
CA ASN A 216 10.36 19.71 -5.32
C ASN A 216 9.36 18.89 -4.47
N GLN A 217 9.73 17.65 -4.19
CA GLN A 217 8.94 16.69 -3.41
C GLN A 217 9.75 16.18 -2.22
N ILE A 218 9.06 15.62 -1.22
CA ILE A 218 9.69 14.82 -0.16
C ILE A 218 9.02 13.46 -0.08
N ILE A 219 9.76 12.48 0.43
CA ILE A 219 9.23 11.17 0.78
C ILE A 219 9.46 10.97 2.27
N THR A 220 8.42 10.54 2.99
CA THR A 220 8.46 10.24 4.44
C THR A 220 8.11 8.79 4.67
N GLY A 221 8.77 8.13 5.62
CA GLY A 221 8.43 6.79 6.09
C GLY A 221 7.97 6.83 7.55
N SER A 222 6.94 6.05 7.87
CA SER A 222 6.27 6.08 9.18
C SER A 222 6.10 4.70 9.80
N GLU A 223 5.90 4.68 11.12
CA GLU A 223 5.43 3.53 11.89
C GLU A 223 4.07 3.01 11.41
N ASP A 224 3.27 3.83 10.69
CA ASP A 224 2.00 3.42 10.09
C ASP A 224 2.13 2.41 8.92
N GLY A 225 3.36 2.02 8.59
CA GLY A 225 3.66 1.07 7.52
C GLY A 225 3.65 1.64 6.11
N THR A 226 3.43 2.96 5.98
CA THR A 226 3.40 3.64 4.70
C THR A 226 4.60 4.55 4.50
N ALA A 227 5.08 4.59 3.25
CA ALA A 227 5.91 5.69 2.76
C ALA A 227 5.01 6.64 1.95
N ARG A 228 5.16 7.96 2.11
CA ARG A 228 4.30 8.95 1.45
C ARG A 228 5.13 9.97 0.71
N ILE A 229 4.72 10.27 -0.52
CA ILE A 229 5.31 11.30 -1.37
C ILE A 229 4.46 12.57 -1.26
N TRP A 230 5.10 13.69 -0.95
CA TRP A 230 4.46 14.98 -0.74
C TRP A 230 4.98 16.02 -1.73
N ASP A 231 4.08 16.86 -2.22
CA ASP A 231 4.45 18.04 -3.00
C ASP A 231 4.80 19.20 -2.06
N CYS A 232 6.01 19.74 -2.16
CA CYS A 232 6.45 20.80 -1.25
C CYS A 232 5.77 22.16 -1.52
N LYS A 233 5.17 22.37 -2.70
CA LYS A 233 4.45 23.63 -3.00
C LYS A 233 3.07 23.66 -2.39
N SER A 234 2.31 22.57 -2.55
CA SER A 234 0.92 22.48 -2.11
C SER A 234 0.75 21.87 -0.71
N GLY A 235 1.77 21.19 -0.18
CA GLY A 235 1.69 20.45 1.07
C GLY A 235 0.82 19.19 1.00
N LYS A 236 0.34 18.81 -0.20
CA LYS A 236 -0.54 17.65 -0.38
C LYS A 236 0.26 16.37 -0.56
N CYS A 237 -0.27 15.28 -0.01
CA CYS A 237 0.21 13.94 -0.32
C CYS A 237 -0.18 13.59 -1.76
N ILE A 238 0.83 13.34 -2.60
CA ILE A 238 0.66 12.93 -4.00
C ILE A 238 0.37 11.44 -4.07
N ARG A 239 1.09 10.66 -3.26
CA ARG A 239 1.06 9.20 -3.31
C ARG A 239 1.34 8.60 -1.95
N VAL A 240 0.60 7.54 -1.64
CA VAL A 240 0.88 6.62 -0.53
C VAL A 240 1.41 5.32 -1.12
N ILE A 241 2.56 4.87 -0.60
CA ILE A 241 3.26 3.64 -0.92
C ILE A 241 3.12 2.73 0.30
N ASP A 242 2.36 1.65 0.15
CA ASP A 242 2.20 0.62 1.17
C ASP A 242 3.16 -0.54 0.86
N LEU A 243 4.05 -0.84 1.81
CA LEU A 243 5.17 -1.77 1.62
C LEU A 243 4.80 -3.23 1.92
N GLU A 244 3.66 -3.49 2.56
CA GLU A 244 3.29 -4.83 3.06
C GLU A 244 1.97 -5.38 2.50
N LYS A 245 1.37 -4.74 1.49
CA LYS A 245 0.14 -5.16 0.78
C LYS A 245 -0.03 -6.66 0.45
N ASP A 246 1.06 -7.44 0.38
CA ASP A 246 1.05 -8.85 -0.05
C ASP A 246 1.13 -9.91 1.06
N LYS A 247 1.25 -9.55 2.35
CA LYS A 247 1.36 -10.54 3.45
C LYS A 247 0.03 -10.82 4.15
N LYS A 248 -0.36 -12.09 4.15
CA LYS A 248 -1.52 -12.66 4.88
C LYS A 248 -1.24 -13.01 6.37
N SER A 249 -0.19 -12.48 7.00
CA SER A 249 0.23 -12.93 8.33
C SER A 249 -0.01 -11.87 9.41
N GLU A 250 -0.82 -12.25 10.39
CA GLU A 250 -1.30 -11.49 11.56
C GLU A 250 -0.26 -11.20 12.67
N GLU A 251 1.07 -11.26 12.42
CA GLU A 251 2.02 -11.31 13.55
C GLU A 251 3.22 -10.35 13.53
N TYR A 252 3.34 -9.39 12.59
CA TYR A 252 4.44 -8.41 12.64
C TYR A 252 3.96 -6.97 12.39
N PHE A 253 4.32 -6.05 13.30
CA PHE A 253 4.20 -4.61 13.08
C PHE A 253 5.01 -4.22 11.83
N SER A 254 4.34 -3.73 10.80
CA SER A 254 4.96 -3.27 9.56
C SER A 254 5.28 -1.78 9.69
N CYS A 255 6.49 -1.43 10.10
CA CYS A 255 6.95 -0.03 10.16
C CYS A 255 7.96 0.26 9.05
N VAL A 256 7.89 1.44 8.42
CA VAL A 256 8.89 1.89 7.45
C VAL A 256 10.07 2.46 8.22
N SER A 257 11.13 1.66 8.36
CA SER A 257 12.29 2.02 9.17
C SER A 257 13.25 2.97 8.47
N CYS A 258 13.44 2.81 7.15
CA CYS A 258 14.41 3.57 6.38
C CYS A 258 14.01 3.70 4.91
N ILE A 259 14.42 4.81 4.29
CA ILE A 259 14.19 5.09 2.86
C ILE A 259 15.44 5.73 2.25
N ALA A 260 15.70 5.42 0.98
CA ALA A 260 16.81 5.99 0.22
C ALA A 260 16.38 6.26 -1.23
N LEU A 261 16.97 7.29 -1.83
CA LEU A 261 16.82 7.61 -3.26
C LEU A 261 18.15 7.45 -3.97
N ASP A 262 18.11 7.05 -5.22
CA ASP A 262 19.28 7.09 -6.10
C ASP A 262 19.59 8.52 -6.56
N ALA A 263 20.77 8.71 -7.15
CA ALA A 263 21.22 10.02 -7.63
C ALA A 263 20.31 10.61 -8.71
N SER A 264 19.59 9.79 -9.49
CA SER A 264 18.62 10.27 -10.49
C SER A 264 17.24 10.58 -9.91
N GLU A 265 17.01 10.32 -8.61
CA GLU A 265 15.72 10.41 -7.92
C GLU A 265 14.59 9.62 -8.61
N SER A 266 14.95 8.59 -9.38
CA SER A 266 14.01 7.72 -10.12
C SER A 266 13.76 6.41 -9.41
N TRP A 267 14.67 6.00 -8.53
CA TRP A 267 14.60 4.76 -7.77
C TRP A 267 14.49 5.06 -6.28
N LEU A 268 13.59 4.34 -5.62
CA LEU A 268 13.35 4.42 -4.19
C LEU A 268 13.53 3.05 -3.57
N ALA A 269 14.40 2.94 -2.58
CA ALA A 269 14.50 1.77 -1.72
C ALA A 269 13.85 2.06 -0.37
N CYS A 270 13.04 1.14 0.13
CA CYS A 270 12.38 1.24 1.43
C CYS A 270 12.59 -0.02 2.24
N GLY A 271 13.04 0.12 3.49
CA GLY A 271 13.07 -0.94 4.48
C GLY A 271 11.79 -0.95 5.30
N SER A 272 11.17 -2.11 5.41
CA SER A 272 10.01 -2.35 6.29
C SER A 272 10.11 -3.72 6.94
N GLY A 273 10.26 -3.71 8.27
CA GLY A 273 10.50 -4.93 9.05
C GLY A 273 11.64 -5.77 8.46
N ARG A 274 11.36 -7.05 8.18
CA ARG A 274 12.27 -8.02 7.53
C ARG A 274 12.19 -8.02 6.00
N SER A 275 11.85 -6.89 5.40
CA SER A 275 11.85 -6.76 3.95
C SER A 275 12.40 -5.43 3.49
N LEU A 276 13.05 -5.46 2.34
CA LEU A 276 13.46 -4.29 1.58
C LEU A 276 12.69 -4.32 0.25
N SER A 277 12.15 -3.21 -0.18
CA SER A 277 11.48 -3.11 -1.47
C SER A 277 12.07 -1.99 -2.30
N VAL A 278 12.19 -2.23 -3.60
CA VAL A 278 12.72 -1.27 -4.56
C VAL A 278 11.60 -0.85 -5.49
N TRP A 279 11.45 0.46 -5.67
CA TRP A 279 10.38 1.09 -6.41
C TRP A 279 10.96 1.96 -7.52
N ASN A 280 10.36 1.85 -8.69
CA ASN A 280 10.55 2.79 -9.79
C ASN A 280 9.53 3.93 -9.60
N LEU A 281 10.01 5.13 -9.27
CA LEU A 281 9.16 6.27 -8.97
C LEU A 281 8.40 6.83 -10.19
N PRO A 282 8.99 6.95 -11.40
CA PRO A 282 8.23 7.33 -12.59
C PRO A 282 7.07 6.37 -12.93
N ALA A 283 7.28 5.07 -12.79
CA ALA A 283 6.26 4.05 -13.07
C ALA A 283 5.33 3.80 -11.87
N PHE A 284 5.72 4.23 -10.66
CA PHE A 284 5.09 3.89 -9.38
C PHE A 284 4.92 2.39 -9.17
N GLU A 285 5.87 1.61 -9.66
CA GLU A 285 5.85 0.16 -9.61
C GLU A 285 6.95 -0.35 -8.67
N ARG A 286 6.63 -1.37 -7.88
CA ARG A 286 7.60 -2.08 -7.08
C ARG A 286 8.31 -3.10 -7.97
N ILE A 287 9.59 -2.89 -8.21
CA ILE A 287 10.41 -3.76 -9.07
C ILE A 287 10.84 -5.02 -8.32
N SER A 288 11.30 -4.87 -7.08
CA SER A 288 11.78 -6.01 -6.30
C SER A 288 11.36 -5.95 -4.83
N ARG A 289 11.23 -7.13 -4.24
CA ARG A 289 11.03 -7.32 -2.80
C ARG A 289 12.05 -8.33 -2.29
N ILE A 290 12.97 -7.84 -1.47
CA ILE A 290 14.05 -8.60 -0.86
C ILE A 290 13.60 -9.00 0.55
N SER A 291 13.65 -10.29 0.86
CA SER A 291 13.45 -10.76 2.24
C SER A 291 14.78 -10.73 2.97
N THR A 292 14.87 -9.90 4.01
CA THR A 292 16.05 -9.81 4.86
C THR A 292 15.86 -10.70 6.10
N ARG A 293 16.95 -11.20 6.67
CA ARG A 293 16.89 -12.08 7.84
C ARG A 293 16.53 -11.33 9.13
N ALA A 294 16.94 -10.06 9.22
CA ALA A 294 16.57 -9.15 10.30
C ALA A 294 16.10 -7.79 9.77
N SER A 295 15.69 -6.91 10.69
CA SER A 295 15.20 -5.59 10.32
C SER A 295 16.31 -4.71 9.77
N THR A 296 16.03 -4.09 8.62
CA THR A 296 16.92 -3.11 8.00
C THR A 296 16.75 -1.78 8.72
N GLN A 297 17.86 -1.13 9.10
CA GLN A 297 17.85 0.13 9.86
C GLN A 297 18.32 1.30 9.01
N ASP A 298 19.20 1.07 8.03
CA ASP A 298 19.63 2.12 7.10
C ASP A 298 19.92 1.54 5.72
N ILE A 299 19.66 2.34 4.69
CA ILE A 299 19.80 1.98 3.28
C ILE A 299 20.44 3.15 2.53
N LEU A 300 21.26 2.84 1.53
CA LEU A 300 21.87 3.82 0.62
C LEU A 300 22.03 3.22 -0.78
N PHE A 301 21.89 4.05 -1.82
CA PHE A 301 22.25 3.69 -3.19
C PHE A 301 23.72 3.98 -3.48
N ASP A 302 24.37 3.05 -4.19
CA ASP A 302 25.70 3.17 -4.78
C ASP A 302 25.58 2.77 -6.25
N ASP A 303 25.50 3.76 -7.14
CA ASP A 303 25.13 3.58 -8.54
C ASP A 303 23.85 2.72 -8.68
N ASN A 304 23.92 1.58 -9.36
CA ASN A 304 22.81 0.63 -9.55
C ASN A 304 22.74 -0.44 -8.46
N GLN A 305 23.30 -0.19 -7.27
CA GLN A 305 23.36 -1.12 -6.17
C GLN A 305 22.80 -0.50 -4.89
N ILE A 306 22.29 -1.35 -4.01
CA ILE A 306 21.67 -0.97 -2.75
C ILE A 306 22.50 -1.54 -1.62
N LEU A 307 23.06 -0.67 -0.79
CA LEU A 307 23.73 -1.01 0.46
C LEU A 307 22.69 -0.97 1.57
N ALA A 308 22.61 -2.02 2.37
CA ALA A 308 21.71 -2.11 3.50
C ALA A 308 22.41 -2.66 4.75
N VAL A 309 22.12 -2.04 5.89
CA VAL A 309 22.58 -2.45 7.21
C VAL A 309 21.40 -2.53 8.18
N GLY A 310 21.54 -3.31 9.26
CA GLY A 310 20.45 -3.46 10.21
C GLY A 310 20.83 -4.21 11.47
N ALA A 311 19.87 -4.96 12.02
CA ALA A 311 20.09 -5.76 13.23
C ALA A 311 21.07 -6.93 13.06
N GLU A 312 21.53 -7.21 11.84
CA GLU A 312 22.62 -8.14 11.57
C GLU A 312 23.96 -7.41 11.46
N HIS A 313 25.02 -8.11 11.83
CA HIS A 313 26.42 -7.69 11.68
C HIS A 313 26.92 -7.85 10.23
N LEU A 314 26.09 -7.47 9.26
CA LEU A 314 26.36 -7.61 7.83
C LEU A 314 26.02 -6.32 7.09
N LEU A 315 26.97 -5.83 6.31
CA LEU A 315 26.71 -4.91 5.21
C LEU A 315 26.36 -5.74 3.98
N CYS A 316 25.10 -5.68 3.57
CA CYS A 316 24.61 -6.39 2.40
C CYS A 316 24.52 -5.43 1.21
N ARG A 317 24.99 -5.91 0.05
CA ARG A 317 24.92 -5.19 -1.23
C ARG A 317 23.99 -5.97 -2.15
N TYR A 318 22.93 -5.32 -2.61
CA TYR A 318 21.95 -5.89 -3.52
C TYR A 318 22.01 -5.17 -4.87
N ASP A 319 21.65 -5.85 -5.95
CA ASP A 319 21.25 -5.14 -7.18
C ASP A 319 19.79 -4.64 -7.08
N ILE A 320 19.34 -3.92 -8.11
CA ILE A 320 17.98 -3.37 -8.19
C ILE A 320 16.92 -4.48 -8.22
N ASP A 321 17.23 -5.65 -8.79
CA ASP A 321 16.33 -6.81 -8.88
C ASP A 321 16.25 -7.59 -7.55
N GLY A 322 17.11 -7.26 -6.59
CA GLY A 322 17.10 -7.78 -5.24
C GLY A 322 18.02 -8.97 -5.00
N VAL A 323 18.93 -9.26 -5.92
CA VAL A 323 19.95 -10.30 -5.80
C VAL A 323 21.08 -9.79 -4.91
N ILE A 324 21.53 -10.63 -3.98
CA ILE A 324 22.69 -10.33 -3.13
C ILE A 324 23.97 -10.42 -3.98
N LEU A 325 24.66 -9.29 -4.13
CA LEU A 325 25.95 -9.20 -4.83
C LEU A 325 27.12 -9.52 -3.89
N SER A 326 27.08 -9.00 -2.66
CA SER A 326 28.11 -9.25 -1.66
C SER A 326 27.59 -9.04 -0.24
N GLN A 327 28.19 -9.74 0.73
CA GLN A 327 27.95 -9.52 2.15
C GLN A 327 29.30 -9.39 2.86
N ILE A 328 29.46 -8.31 3.62
CA ILE A 328 30.68 -8.04 4.39
C ILE A 328 30.30 -8.06 5.86
N GLN A 329 31.00 -8.84 6.67
CA GLN A 329 30.81 -8.84 8.10
C GLN A 329 31.34 -7.53 8.70
N CYS A 330 30.49 -6.82 9.44
CA CYS A 330 30.83 -5.56 10.08
C CYS A 330 31.14 -5.77 11.57
N ALA A 331 31.95 -4.90 12.14
CA ALA A 331 32.26 -4.96 13.57
C ALA A 331 31.05 -4.72 14.52
N PRO A 332 30.13 -3.79 14.26
CA PRO A 332 28.95 -3.60 15.12
C PRO A 332 28.00 -4.80 15.05
N GLN A 333 27.47 -5.24 16.19
CA GLN A 333 26.51 -6.34 16.25
C GLN A 333 25.14 -5.98 15.65
N SER A 334 24.75 -4.70 15.75
CA SER A 334 23.62 -4.08 15.05
C SER A 334 24.12 -2.76 14.52
N ALA A 335 23.93 -2.53 13.23
CA ALA A 335 24.35 -1.33 12.53
C ALA A 335 23.14 -0.43 12.23
N PHE A 336 23.20 0.80 12.74
CA PHE A 336 22.16 1.82 12.62
C PHE A 336 22.37 2.75 11.44
N SER A 337 23.60 2.85 10.93
CA SER A 337 23.93 3.79 9.86
C SER A 337 24.95 3.22 8.91
N VAL A 338 24.72 3.49 7.62
CA VAL A 338 25.69 3.31 6.54
C VAL A 338 25.89 4.64 5.81
N SER A 339 27.14 5.03 5.59
CA SER A 339 27.48 6.20 4.77
C SER A 339 28.55 5.82 3.74
N LEU A 340 28.47 6.43 2.56
CA LEU A 340 29.38 6.15 1.44
C LEU A 340 30.06 7.45 0.99
N HIS A 341 31.37 7.41 0.89
CA HIS A 341 32.16 8.47 0.28
C HIS A 341 32.31 8.20 -1.23
N PRO A 342 32.36 9.23 -2.10
CA PRO A 342 32.51 9.07 -3.56
C PRO A 342 33.73 8.26 -4.03
N SER A 343 34.68 7.99 -3.14
CA SER A 343 35.83 7.13 -3.43
C SER A 343 35.62 5.64 -3.21
N GLY A 344 34.41 5.23 -2.83
CA GLY A 344 34.08 3.85 -2.51
C GLY A 344 34.45 3.42 -1.09
N VAL A 345 34.72 4.39 -0.20
CA VAL A 345 34.91 4.13 1.23
C VAL A 345 33.57 4.21 1.94
N THR A 346 33.18 3.13 2.59
CA THR A 346 31.91 3.01 3.34
C THR A 346 32.18 3.06 4.83
N ALA A 347 31.40 3.81 5.58
CA ALA A 347 31.41 3.74 7.05
C ALA A 347 30.11 3.13 7.57
N VAL A 348 30.23 2.19 8.50
CA VAL A 348 29.12 1.49 9.15
C VAL A 348 29.22 1.70 10.65
N ALA A 349 28.16 2.21 11.25
CA ALA A 349 28.11 2.54 12.67
C ALA A 349 26.92 1.91 13.38
N GLY A 350 27.07 1.64 14.68
CA GLY A 350 26.08 0.85 15.41
C GLY A 350 26.24 0.84 16.92
N TYR A 351 25.66 -0.18 17.56
CA TYR A 351 25.88 -0.44 18.99
C TYR A 351 27.36 -0.62 19.30
N GLY A 352 27.79 -0.12 20.46
CA GLY A 352 29.17 -0.26 20.90
C GLY A 352 30.10 0.83 20.36
N GLY A 353 29.58 1.83 19.65
CA GLY A 353 30.32 3.04 19.25
C GLY A 353 31.42 2.74 18.26
N LEU A 354 31.37 1.53 17.70
CA LEU A 354 32.28 0.99 16.74
C LEU A 354 31.85 1.55 15.38
N VAL A 355 32.74 2.30 14.75
CA VAL A 355 32.61 2.67 13.34
C VAL A 355 33.58 1.81 12.56
N ASP A 356 33.04 1.01 11.65
CA ASP A 356 33.81 0.20 10.72
C ASP A 356 33.94 0.96 9.41
N VAL A 357 35.16 1.18 8.94
CA VAL A 357 35.41 1.85 7.66
C VAL A 357 35.88 0.79 6.67
N ILE A 358 35.22 0.68 5.52
CA ILE A 358 35.38 -0.43 4.59
C ILE A 358 35.75 0.13 3.23
N SER A 359 36.74 -0.48 2.56
CA SER A 359 37.11 -0.14 1.19
C SER A 359 36.58 -1.18 0.20
N GLN A 360 36.54 -0.84 -1.09
CA GLN A 360 36.19 -1.75 -2.18
C GLN A 360 37.02 -3.06 -2.23
N PHE A 361 38.17 -3.13 -1.58
CA PHE A 361 39.04 -4.32 -1.53
C PHE A 361 38.84 -5.20 -0.29
N GLY A 362 37.84 -4.92 0.56
CA GLY A 362 37.50 -5.68 1.76
C GLY A 362 37.63 -4.89 3.08
N SER A 363 37.39 -5.59 4.20
CA SER A 363 37.32 -5.11 5.61
C SER A 363 38.66 -4.61 6.18
N HIS A 364 39.43 -3.84 5.42
CA HIS A 364 40.78 -3.41 5.77
C HIS A 364 40.93 -1.93 6.11
N LEU A 365 39.84 -1.17 6.24
CA LEU A 365 39.89 0.10 6.95
C LEU A 365 39.39 -0.12 8.40
N CYS A 366 39.80 0.77 9.30
CA CYS A 366 39.85 0.52 10.74
C CYS A 366 38.47 0.45 11.43
N THR A 367 38.37 -0.40 12.45
CA THR A 367 37.32 -0.31 13.48
C THR A 367 37.83 0.48 14.68
N PHE A 368 37.08 1.49 15.14
CA PHE A 368 37.44 2.24 16.34
C PHE A 368 36.21 2.57 17.19
N ARG A 369 36.41 2.77 18.49
CA ARG A 369 35.38 3.21 19.43
C ARG A 369 35.38 4.72 19.61
N CYS A 370 34.19 5.33 19.61
CA CYS A 370 34.00 6.72 20.01
C CYS A 370 34.26 6.90 21.52
N ARG A 371 35.30 7.66 21.90
CA ARG A 371 35.70 7.86 23.30
C ARG A 371 34.73 8.77 24.09
N TYR A 372 34.46 8.42 25.36
CA TYR A 372 33.72 9.24 26.32
C TYR A 372 34.64 10.34 26.88
N SER A 373 34.27 11.62 26.77
CA SER A 373 35.04 12.69 27.40
C SER A 373 34.84 12.63 28.92
N SER A 374 35.90 12.30 29.65
CA SER A 374 35.94 12.17 31.12
C SER A 374 35.71 13.50 31.86
N ALA A 375 35.66 14.64 31.15
CA ALA A 375 35.44 15.97 31.72
C ALA A 375 34.02 16.19 32.26
N ILE A 376 33.04 15.35 31.90
CA ILE A 376 31.62 15.50 32.29
C ILE A 376 31.23 14.43 33.33
N LYS A 377 32.10 14.16 34.30
CA LYS A 377 31.73 13.36 35.49
C LYS A 377 30.98 14.19 36.55
N HIS A 378 31.08 15.52 36.53
CA HIS A 378 30.62 16.36 37.64
C HIS A 378 29.29 17.09 37.43
N MET A 379 28.70 17.09 36.22
CA MET A 379 27.38 17.72 35.99
C MET A 379 26.19 16.75 36.03
N PHE A 380 26.41 15.44 35.87
CA PHE A 380 25.33 14.44 35.78
C PHE A 380 24.79 13.95 37.13
N ALA A 381 25.42 14.31 38.25
CA ALA A 381 24.95 13.94 39.58
C ALA A 381 23.73 14.76 40.04
N ASP A 382 23.55 15.98 39.53
CA ASP A 382 22.48 16.89 39.99
C ASP A 382 21.17 16.78 39.17
N LEU A 383 21.23 16.36 37.90
CA LEU A 383 20.01 16.22 37.07
C LEU A 383 19.23 14.91 37.29
N MET A 384 19.84 13.88 37.89
CA MET A 384 19.16 12.61 38.20
C MET A 384 18.43 12.61 39.55
N MET A 385 18.47 13.73 40.30
CA MET A 385 17.87 13.85 41.64
C MET A 385 16.51 14.59 41.67
N THR A 386 15.99 15.03 40.53
CA THR A 386 14.69 15.73 40.47
C THR A 386 13.79 15.22 39.35
N GLU A 387 13.32 13.98 39.45
CA GLU A 387 12.03 13.58 38.88
C GLU A 387 11.56 12.24 39.46
N ASN A 388 11.11 12.33 40.71
CA ASN A 388 10.39 11.25 41.38
C ASN A 388 8.91 11.67 41.47
N GLN A 389 8.23 11.75 40.33
CA GLN A 389 6.76 11.86 40.21
C GLN A 389 6.33 11.86 38.72
N ASN A 390 6.39 10.68 38.09
CA ASN A 390 5.49 10.18 37.05
C ASN A 390 6.20 9.05 36.31
N GLY A 391 5.75 7.81 36.56
CA GLY A 391 6.31 6.63 35.95
C GLY A 391 6.05 6.59 34.44
N ILE A 392 6.98 7.12 33.64
CA ILE A 392 7.07 6.90 32.19
C ILE A 392 8.56 6.82 31.80
N ILE A 393 9.24 5.76 32.24
CA ILE A 393 10.49 5.29 31.59
C ILE A 393 10.34 3.79 31.35
N ARG A 394 9.48 3.44 30.38
CA ARG A 394 9.46 2.14 29.70
C ARG A 394 8.86 2.34 28.32
N LYS A 395 9.70 2.64 27.31
CA LYS A 395 9.44 2.27 25.90
C LYS A 395 10.55 2.52 24.87
N PHE A 396 11.78 2.93 25.23
CA PHE A 396 12.91 2.90 24.30
C PHE A 396 13.79 1.65 24.48
N CYS A 397 13.22 0.50 24.13
CA CYS A 397 13.93 -0.76 23.83
C CYS A 397 12.99 -1.77 23.15
N THR A 398 12.18 -1.32 22.18
CA THR A 398 11.26 -2.20 21.44
C THR A 398 11.34 -1.97 19.94
N ILE A 399 12.56 -2.00 19.40
CA ILE A 399 12.75 -2.55 18.05
C ILE A 399 13.23 -3.99 18.27
N SER A 400 12.33 -4.93 18.02
CA SER A 400 12.51 -6.39 18.12
C SER A 400 12.74 -7.01 19.50
N PHE A 401 11.67 -7.24 20.28
CA PHE A 401 11.59 -8.38 21.19
C PHE A 401 10.16 -8.92 21.31
N SER A 402 9.87 -10.00 20.59
CA SER A 402 8.89 -11.03 20.98
C SER A 402 9.36 -12.35 20.37
N CYS A 403 10.00 -13.18 21.20
CA CYS A 403 9.87 -14.63 21.16
C CYS A 403 10.37 -15.21 22.48
N TYR A 404 9.47 -15.97 23.13
CA TYR A 404 9.64 -16.83 24.31
C TYR A 404 9.78 -16.21 25.70
N SER A 405 8.68 -16.24 26.45
CA SER A 405 8.62 -16.99 27.71
C SER A 405 7.17 -17.21 28.17
N ASN A 406 6.80 -18.48 28.36
CA ASN A 406 5.58 -18.91 29.06
C ASN A 406 5.49 -18.30 30.46
N SER A 407 4.36 -17.67 30.79
CA SER A 407 3.81 -17.68 32.15
C SER A 407 2.37 -17.16 32.17
N SER A 408 1.46 -18.08 32.46
CA SER A 408 0.07 -17.91 32.84
C SER A 408 -0.10 -17.09 34.12
N VAL A 409 -0.91 -16.01 34.10
CA VAL A 409 -1.69 -15.54 35.27
C VAL A 409 -3.00 -14.91 34.80
N MET A 410 -4.09 -15.34 35.44
CA MET A 410 -5.49 -15.01 35.19
C MET A 410 -5.87 -13.55 35.52
N ALA A 411 -6.82 -12.98 34.75
CA ALA A 411 -7.74 -11.96 35.25
C ALA A 411 -9.06 -11.95 34.43
N GLY A 412 -10.19 -12.24 35.10
CA GLY A 412 -11.52 -11.69 34.82
C GLY A 412 -12.31 -12.23 33.61
N VAL A 413 -13.22 -13.17 33.85
CA VAL A 413 -14.23 -13.70 32.91
C VAL A 413 -15.42 -12.74 32.77
N PRO A 414 -15.86 -12.35 31.55
CA PRO A 414 -17.24 -11.99 31.26
C PRO A 414 -18.02 -13.18 30.65
N PRO A 415 -19.36 -13.22 30.72
CA PRO A 415 -20.15 -14.44 30.57
C PRO A 415 -20.17 -14.99 29.14
N GLU A 416 -20.21 -16.32 29.05
CA GLU A 416 -20.22 -17.11 27.83
C GLU A 416 -21.38 -16.77 26.88
N GLY A 417 -21.03 -16.31 25.68
CA GLY A 417 -21.84 -16.36 24.48
C GLY A 417 -20.98 -16.90 23.34
N SER A 418 -21.06 -18.20 23.08
CA SER A 418 -20.45 -18.99 21.99
C SER A 418 -19.40 -18.25 21.14
N GLN A 419 -18.14 -18.24 21.59
CA GLN A 419 -17.00 -17.86 20.74
C GLN A 419 -16.83 -18.90 19.64
N PHE A 420 -16.85 -18.43 18.40
CA PHE A 420 -16.71 -19.23 17.19
C PHE A 420 -15.22 -19.50 16.90
N ASP A 421 -14.87 -20.77 16.73
CA ASP A 421 -13.50 -21.24 16.49
C ASP A 421 -13.18 -21.32 14.99
N ALA A 422 -12.29 -20.44 14.52
CA ALA A 422 -11.93 -20.30 13.10
C ALA A 422 -11.23 -21.54 12.52
N ARG A 423 -10.47 -22.30 13.35
CA ARG A 423 -9.78 -23.52 12.88
C ARG A 423 -10.74 -24.68 12.72
N GLN A 424 -11.71 -24.77 13.63
CA GLN A 424 -12.81 -25.73 13.51
C GLN A 424 -13.72 -25.37 12.33
N PHE A 425 -13.89 -24.09 12.01
CA PHE A 425 -14.62 -23.63 10.83
C PHE A 425 -13.93 -23.96 9.51
N ASP A 426 -12.63 -23.71 9.37
CA ASP A 426 -11.89 -24.03 8.14
C ASP A 426 -11.74 -25.54 7.93
N ALA A 427 -11.56 -26.31 9.02
CA ALA A 427 -11.57 -27.78 8.98
C ALA A 427 -12.94 -28.31 8.56
N LYS A 428 -14.02 -27.79 9.16
CA LYS A 428 -15.40 -28.19 8.86
C LYS A 428 -15.86 -27.70 7.48
N MET A 429 -15.35 -26.57 6.99
CA MET A 429 -15.55 -26.11 5.61
C MET A 429 -14.89 -27.04 4.61
N ASN A 430 -13.63 -27.43 4.83
CA ASN A 430 -12.93 -28.36 3.94
C ASN A 430 -13.54 -29.77 3.98
N GLU A 431 -14.04 -30.22 5.14
CA GLU A 431 -14.70 -31.51 5.31
C GLU A 431 -16.11 -31.51 4.68
N ILE A 432 -16.90 -30.45 4.83
CA ILE A 432 -18.25 -30.33 4.26
C ILE A 432 -18.20 -30.15 2.73
N LEU A 433 -17.22 -29.42 2.19
CA LEU A 433 -17.00 -29.26 0.75
C LEU A 433 -16.64 -30.58 0.03
N SER A 434 -16.28 -31.62 0.77
CA SER A 434 -16.02 -32.98 0.24
C SER A 434 -17.26 -33.88 0.15
N THR A 435 -18.44 -33.39 0.55
CA THR A 435 -19.68 -34.16 0.53
C THR A 435 -20.42 -33.95 -0.79
N ASP A 436 -20.70 -35.05 -1.48
CA ASP A 436 -21.19 -35.11 -2.86
C ASP A 436 -22.59 -34.48 -3.08
N GLY A 437 -22.75 -33.79 -4.24
CA GLY A 437 -24.04 -33.74 -4.96
C GLY A 437 -24.77 -32.40 -5.14
N GLN A 438 -24.27 -31.25 -4.67
CA GLN A 438 -24.92 -29.94 -4.91
C GLN A 438 -23.96 -28.92 -5.56
N ASP A 439 -24.42 -28.30 -6.66
CA ASP A 439 -23.71 -27.30 -7.49
C ASP A 439 -23.49 -25.93 -6.77
N PHE A 440 -24.27 -25.66 -5.72
CA PHE A 440 -24.20 -24.43 -4.92
C PHE A 440 -24.03 -24.76 -3.45
N PHE A 441 -23.12 -24.06 -2.76
CA PHE A 441 -23.12 -23.99 -1.31
C PHE A 441 -24.10 -22.89 -0.89
N THR A 442 -25.23 -23.28 -0.29
CA THR A 442 -26.21 -22.35 0.28
C THR A 442 -26.37 -22.61 1.78
N SER A 443 -26.33 -21.56 2.59
CA SER A 443 -26.74 -21.62 4.00
C SER A 443 -28.25 -21.41 4.18
N TYR A 444 -29.01 -21.51 3.09
CA TYR A 444 -30.45 -21.25 3.00
C TYR A 444 -31.11 -22.32 2.14
N ASP A 445 -32.07 -23.05 2.71
CA ASP A 445 -32.57 -24.31 2.14
C ASP A 445 -33.70 -24.11 1.12
N GLU A 446 -34.38 -22.95 1.13
CA GLU A 446 -35.54 -22.71 0.26
C GLU A 446 -35.09 -22.35 -1.18
N VAL A 447 -35.64 -23.06 -2.16
CA VAL A 447 -35.42 -22.85 -3.60
C VAL A 447 -36.78 -22.69 -4.29
N TYR A 448 -36.91 -21.68 -5.14
CA TYR A 448 -38.17 -21.34 -5.81
C TYR A 448 -38.05 -21.43 -7.33
N GLU A 449 -38.76 -22.37 -7.95
CA GLU A 449 -38.68 -22.65 -9.39
C GLU A 449 -39.35 -21.61 -10.31
N SER A 450 -40.21 -20.74 -9.76
CA SER A 450 -40.91 -19.67 -10.49
C SER A 450 -40.96 -18.38 -9.68
N PHE A 451 -41.07 -17.24 -10.36
CA PHE A 451 -41.21 -15.94 -9.68
C PHE A 451 -42.53 -15.83 -8.89
N ASP A 452 -43.61 -16.47 -9.35
CA ASP A 452 -44.90 -16.51 -8.65
C ASP A 452 -44.80 -17.18 -7.27
N ALA A 453 -43.94 -18.20 -7.15
CA ALA A 453 -43.76 -18.94 -5.90
C ALA A 453 -42.98 -18.14 -4.84
N MET A 454 -42.32 -17.04 -5.21
CA MET A 454 -41.45 -16.25 -4.33
C MET A 454 -42.21 -15.25 -3.44
N GLY A 455 -43.53 -15.11 -3.60
CA GLY A 455 -44.34 -14.20 -2.76
C GLY A 455 -44.07 -12.72 -3.00
N LEU A 456 -43.72 -12.34 -4.23
CA LEU A 456 -43.44 -10.95 -4.63
C LEU A 456 -44.75 -10.15 -4.79
N GLN A 457 -44.68 -8.83 -4.65
CA GLN A 457 -45.81 -7.93 -4.93
C GLN A 457 -46.26 -8.08 -6.39
N GLU A 458 -47.58 -8.08 -6.66
CA GLU A 458 -48.13 -8.26 -8.02
C GLU A 458 -47.55 -7.26 -9.03
N ASN A 459 -47.40 -6.00 -8.64
CA ASN A 459 -46.85 -4.97 -9.52
C ASN A 459 -45.36 -5.19 -9.82
N LEU A 460 -44.59 -5.72 -8.87
CA LEU A 460 -43.19 -6.12 -9.10
C LEU A 460 -43.12 -7.32 -10.03
N LEU A 461 -43.94 -8.34 -9.79
CA LEU A 461 -44.03 -9.54 -10.60
C LEU A 461 -44.39 -9.21 -12.06
N ARG A 462 -45.35 -8.29 -12.25
CA ARG A 462 -45.71 -7.74 -13.56
C ARG A 462 -44.53 -7.03 -14.24
N GLY A 463 -43.73 -6.28 -13.48
CA GLY A 463 -42.51 -5.65 -13.98
C GLY A 463 -41.45 -6.66 -14.43
N ILE A 464 -41.24 -7.73 -13.65
CA ILE A 464 -40.31 -8.83 -13.97
C ILE A 464 -40.70 -9.50 -15.30
N TYR A 465 -41.97 -9.87 -15.46
CA TYR A 465 -42.46 -10.48 -16.70
C TYR A 465 -42.44 -9.52 -17.89
N ALA A 466 -42.80 -8.25 -17.69
CA ALA A 466 -42.77 -7.23 -18.74
C ALA A 466 -41.35 -6.92 -19.23
N TYR A 467 -40.34 -7.06 -18.36
CA TYR A 467 -38.93 -6.94 -18.73
C TYR A 467 -38.45 -8.10 -19.62
N GLY A 468 -39.18 -9.22 -19.63
CA GLY A 468 -38.89 -10.40 -20.45
C GLY A 468 -38.27 -11.58 -19.69
N PHE A 469 -38.34 -11.60 -18.36
CA PHE A 469 -37.96 -12.79 -17.59
C PHE A 469 -39.11 -13.79 -17.56
N GLU A 470 -38.83 -15.05 -17.91
CA GLU A 470 -39.83 -16.13 -17.87
C GLU A 470 -39.60 -17.07 -16.66
N LYS A 471 -38.38 -17.60 -16.53
CA LYS A 471 -37.99 -18.49 -15.44
C LYS A 471 -36.81 -17.90 -14.64
N PRO A 472 -36.81 -17.97 -13.29
CA PRO A 472 -35.67 -17.55 -12.49
C PRO A 472 -34.44 -18.41 -12.75
N SER A 473 -33.27 -17.77 -12.85
CA SER A 473 -31.97 -18.43 -12.91
C SER A 473 -31.58 -19.08 -11.58
N ALA A 474 -30.61 -19.99 -11.58
CA ALA A 474 -30.17 -20.71 -10.38
C ALA A 474 -29.81 -19.80 -9.19
N ILE A 475 -29.26 -18.60 -9.44
CA ILE A 475 -28.98 -17.62 -8.39
C ILE A 475 -30.25 -16.86 -7.94
N GLN A 476 -31.19 -16.59 -8.85
CA GLN A 476 -32.46 -15.93 -8.53
C GLN A 476 -33.36 -16.84 -7.68
N GLN A 477 -33.42 -18.13 -8.00
CA GLN A 477 -34.21 -19.14 -7.30
C GLN A 477 -33.87 -19.24 -5.80
N ARG A 478 -32.60 -19.01 -5.45
CA ARG A 478 -32.07 -19.09 -4.09
C ARG A 478 -31.89 -17.72 -3.44
N GLY A 479 -31.68 -16.68 -4.25
CA GLY A 479 -31.16 -15.39 -3.80
C GLY A 479 -32.19 -14.28 -3.60
N ILE A 480 -33.33 -14.31 -4.29
CA ILE A 480 -34.33 -13.23 -4.22
C ILE A 480 -34.99 -13.22 -2.83
N VAL A 481 -35.59 -14.34 -2.44
CA VAL A 481 -36.39 -14.48 -1.22
C VAL A 481 -35.61 -14.17 0.08
N PRO A 482 -34.39 -14.69 0.33
CA PRO A 482 -33.67 -14.34 1.55
C PRO A 482 -33.37 -12.84 1.64
N PHE A 483 -33.08 -12.19 0.50
CA PHE A 483 -32.87 -10.76 0.48
C PHE A 483 -34.17 -10.00 0.74
N CYS A 484 -35.30 -10.41 0.17
CA CYS A 484 -36.64 -9.86 0.46
C CYS A 484 -37.04 -9.97 1.94
N LYS A 485 -36.56 -11.01 2.65
CA LYS A 485 -36.83 -11.24 4.08
C LYS A 485 -36.00 -10.34 5.01
N GLY A 486 -35.17 -9.44 4.48
CA GLY A 486 -34.35 -8.53 5.28
C GLY A 486 -33.05 -9.16 5.81
N LEU A 487 -32.64 -10.33 5.29
CA LEU A 487 -31.39 -10.98 5.69
C LEU A 487 -30.20 -10.38 4.94
N ASP A 488 -29.06 -10.29 5.61
CA ASP A 488 -27.79 -10.00 4.94
C ASP A 488 -27.45 -11.14 3.98
N VAL A 489 -27.00 -10.83 2.76
CA VAL A 489 -26.72 -11.85 1.73
C VAL A 489 -25.35 -11.67 1.09
N ILE A 490 -24.64 -12.77 0.90
CA ILE A 490 -23.44 -12.86 0.06
C ILE A 490 -23.78 -13.78 -1.10
N GLN A 491 -23.81 -13.23 -2.31
CA GLN A 491 -24.18 -13.97 -3.51
C GLN A 491 -23.05 -13.93 -4.53
N GLN A 492 -22.44 -15.08 -4.72
CA GLN A 492 -21.46 -15.31 -5.78
C GLN A 492 -22.16 -16.01 -6.94
N ALA A 493 -22.04 -15.46 -8.15
CA ALA A 493 -22.49 -16.14 -9.37
C ALA A 493 -21.72 -15.60 -10.57
N GLN A 494 -21.67 -16.34 -11.68
CA GLN A 494 -20.97 -15.91 -12.89
C GLN A 494 -21.58 -14.61 -13.48
N SER A 495 -20.86 -13.95 -14.40
CA SER A 495 -21.40 -12.78 -15.11
C SER A 495 -22.59 -13.18 -15.99
N GLY A 496 -23.61 -12.32 -16.10
CA GLY A 496 -24.78 -12.60 -16.95
C GLY A 496 -25.79 -13.63 -16.41
N THR A 497 -25.62 -14.11 -15.17
CA THR A 497 -26.53 -15.09 -14.53
C THR A 497 -27.73 -14.48 -13.83
N GLY A 498 -27.92 -13.15 -13.91
CA GLY A 498 -29.09 -12.46 -13.35
C GLY A 498 -28.90 -11.85 -11.95
N LYS A 499 -27.67 -11.75 -11.42
CA LYS A 499 -27.35 -11.11 -10.12
C LYS A 499 -27.99 -9.74 -9.93
N THR A 500 -27.90 -8.87 -10.94
CA THR A 500 -28.46 -7.52 -10.90
C THR A 500 -29.97 -7.53 -10.70
N ALA A 501 -30.67 -8.41 -11.43
CA ALA A 501 -32.12 -8.56 -11.26
C ALA A 501 -32.48 -9.15 -9.88
N THR A 502 -31.62 -10.02 -9.31
CA THR A 502 -31.82 -10.57 -7.96
C THR A 502 -31.90 -9.47 -6.90
N PHE A 503 -30.88 -8.62 -6.80
CA PHE A 503 -30.88 -7.56 -5.79
C PHE A 503 -31.85 -6.43 -6.10
N CYS A 504 -32.06 -6.11 -7.39
CA CYS A 504 -33.07 -5.10 -7.76
C CYS A 504 -34.47 -5.54 -7.33
N SER A 505 -34.83 -6.81 -7.55
CA SER A 505 -36.12 -7.35 -7.11
C SER A 505 -36.26 -7.33 -5.60
N GLY A 506 -35.21 -7.71 -4.86
CA GLY A 506 -35.25 -7.67 -3.40
C GLY A 506 -35.27 -6.27 -2.78
N ILE A 507 -34.65 -5.28 -3.43
CA ILE A 507 -34.80 -3.86 -3.06
C ILE A 507 -36.25 -3.42 -3.30
N LEU A 508 -36.75 -3.57 -4.53
CA LEU A 508 -38.08 -3.10 -4.93
C LEU A 508 -39.21 -3.71 -4.09
N GLN A 509 -39.07 -4.96 -3.70
CA GLN A 509 -40.03 -5.66 -2.83
C GLN A 509 -40.15 -5.02 -1.44
N GLN A 510 -39.05 -4.43 -0.93
CA GLN A 510 -38.95 -3.91 0.44
C GLN A 510 -39.17 -2.40 0.53
N LEU A 511 -39.19 -1.66 -0.59
CA LEU A 511 -39.38 -0.21 -0.57
C LEU A 511 -40.78 0.17 -0.05
N ASP A 512 -40.82 1.27 0.71
CA ASP A 512 -42.07 1.96 1.05
C ASP A 512 -42.29 3.10 0.05
N TYR A 513 -43.23 2.93 -0.87
CA TYR A 513 -43.54 3.90 -1.92
C TYR A 513 -44.33 5.12 -1.42
N GLY A 514 -44.83 5.10 -0.18
CA GLY A 514 -45.46 6.26 0.45
C GLY A 514 -44.44 7.31 0.92
N LEU A 515 -43.19 6.89 1.16
CA LEU A 515 -42.11 7.74 1.65
C LEU A 515 -41.07 8.02 0.55
N VAL A 516 -41.12 9.23 0.00
CA VAL A 516 -40.23 9.66 -1.09
C VAL A 516 -38.87 10.16 -0.56
N GLU A 517 -38.18 9.29 0.17
CA GLU A 517 -36.81 9.49 0.69
C GLU A 517 -35.93 8.29 0.32
N CYS A 518 -34.60 8.47 0.35
CA CYS A 518 -33.67 7.42 -0.06
C CYS A 518 -33.68 6.28 0.96
N GLN A 519 -34.15 5.11 0.53
CA GLN A 519 -34.29 3.91 1.37
C GLN A 519 -33.27 2.82 1.03
N ALA A 520 -32.73 2.80 -0.19
CA ALA A 520 -31.69 1.87 -0.59
C ALA A 520 -30.54 2.59 -1.29
N LEU A 521 -29.32 2.16 -0.98
CA LEU A 521 -28.10 2.64 -1.61
C LEU A 521 -27.37 1.46 -2.28
N VAL A 522 -27.11 1.60 -3.58
CA VAL A 522 -26.37 0.60 -4.38
C VAL A 522 -25.07 1.21 -4.87
N LEU A 523 -23.94 0.58 -4.54
CA LEU A 523 -22.63 0.96 -5.06
C LEU A 523 -22.22 0.04 -6.21
N ALA A 524 -21.65 0.66 -7.25
CA ALA A 524 -21.07 -0.03 -8.39
C ALA A 524 -19.67 0.55 -8.73
N PRO A 525 -18.72 -0.26 -9.20
CA PRO A 525 -17.34 0.16 -9.49
C PRO A 525 -17.20 1.16 -10.66
N THR A 526 -18.16 1.20 -11.58
CA THR A 526 -18.11 2.04 -12.78
C THR A 526 -19.38 2.88 -12.95
N ARG A 527 -19.25 3.99 -13.70
CA ARG A 527 -20.37 4.89 -13.99
C ARG A 527 -21.40 4.20 -14.87
N GLU A 528 -20.91 3.45 -15.85
CA GLU A 528 -21.68 2.71 -16.84
C GLU A 528 -22.52 1.62 -16.17
N LEU A 529 -21.94 0.88 -15.22
CA LEU A 529 -22.67 -0.15 -14.47
C LEU A 529 -23.73 0.48 -13.56
N ALA A 530 -23.41 1.58 -12.87
CA ALA A 530 -24.40 2.29 -12.06
C ALA A 530 -25.62 2.76 -12.89
N GLN A 531 -25.39 3.32 -14.08
CA GLN A 531 -26.46 3.71 -15.01
C GLN A 531 -27.23 2.49 -15.54
N GLN A 532 -26.58 1.35 -15.75
CA GLN A 532 -27.25 0.13 -16.17
C GLN A 532 -28.19 -0.39 -15.07
N ILE A 533 -27.71 -0.46 -13.83
CA ILE A 533 -28.50 -0.89 -12.67
C ILE A 533 -29.70 0.04 -12.50
N GLU A 534 -29.52 1.36 -12.66
CA GLU A 534 -30.61 2.33 -12.59
C GLU A 534 -31.71 2.04 -13.63
N LYS A 535 -31.35 1.74 -14.87
CA LYS A 535 -32.31 1.36 -15.93
C LYS A 535 -33.04 0.06 -15.63
N VAL A 536 -32.32 -0.96 -15.17
CA VAL A 536 -32.90 -2.25 -14.80
C VAL A 536 -33.90 -2.06 -13.66
N MET A 537 -33.53 -1.30 -12.63
CA MET A 537 -34.38 -1.06 -11.48
C MET A 537 -35.63 -0.25 -11.82
N ARG A 538 -35.51 0.75 -12.71
CA ARG A 538 -36.67 1.47 -13.24
C ARG A 538 -37.60 0.58 -14.05
N ALA A 539 -37.06 -0.28 -14.89
CA ALA A 539 -37.88 -1.15 -15.73
C ALA A 539 -38.62 -2.22 -14.91
N LEU A 540 -37.94 -2.84 -13.93
CA LEU A 540 -38.57 -3.78 -13.01
C LEU A 540 -39.60 -3.10 -12.08
N GLY A 541 -39.36 -1.85 -11.71
CA GLY A 541 -40.23 -1.06 -10.81
C GLY A 541 -41.23 -0.14 -11.52
N ASP A 542 -41.43 -0.27 -12.83
CA ASP A 542 -42.26 0.64 -13.63
C ASP A 542 -43.71 0.71 -13.10
N TYR A 543 -44.27 -0.46 -12.75
CA TYR A 543 -45.61 -0.58 -12.17
C TYR A 543 -45.69 -0.25 -10.67
N LEU A 544 -44.55 0.04 -10.01
CA LEU A 544 -44.47 0.42 -8.60
C LEU A 544 -44.31 1.93 -8.42
N GLY A 545 -44.01 2.68 -9.48
CA GLY A 545 -43.75 4.12 -9.38
C GLY A 545 -42.42 4.45 -8.70
N VAL A 546 -41.43 3.56 -8.80
CA VAL A 546 -40.12 3.74 -8.16
C VAL A 546 -39.39 4.97 -8.74
N LYS A 547 -38.64 5.66 -7.87
CA LYS A 547 -37.77 6.78 -8.24
C LYS A 547 -36.34 6.39 -7.94
N VAL A 548 -35.53 6.22 -8.98
CA VAL A 548 -34.13 5.77 -8.88
C VAL A 548 -33.22 6.84 -9.46
N HIS A 549 -32.12 7.19 -8.81
CA HIS A 549 -31.15 8.15 -9.34
C HIS A 549 -29.74 7.58 -9.42
N ALA A 550 -29.04 7.87 -10.52
CA ALA A 550 -27.67 7.44 -10.74
C ALA A 550 -26.66 8.54 -10.35
N CYS A 551 -26.07 8.42 -9.16
CA CYS A 551 -25.03 9.30 -8.62
C CYS A 551 -23.64 8.88 -9.11
N VAL A 552 -23.26 9.33 -10.31
CA VAL A 552 -21.97 9.00 -10.93
C VAL A 552 -21.08 10.23 -11.08
N GLY A 553 -19.76 10.07 -11.10
CA GLY A 553 -18.82 11.16 -11.41
C GLY A 553 -19.15 11.85 -12.74
N GLY A 554 -18.52 12.98 -13.08
CA GLY A 554 -18.64 13.64 -14.40
C GLY A 554 -20.02 14.16 -14.83
N THR A 555 -21.10 13.97 -14.05
CA THR A 555 -22.37 14.69 -14.18
C THR A 555 -22.34 15.98 -13.35
N SER A 556 -23.25 16.92 -13.64
CA SER A 556 -23.41 18.16 -12.89
C SER A 556 -23.82 17.88 -11.45
N VAL A 557 -22.94 18.25 -10.51
CA VAL A 557 -23.20 18.10 -9.07
C VAL A 557 -24.46 18.87 -8.65
N ARG A 558 -24.72 20.04 -9.23
CA ARG A 558 -25.91 20.85 -8.92
C ARG A 558 -27.20 20.14 -9.32
N GLU A 559 -27.18 19.40 -10.42
CA GLU A 559 -28.35 18.65 -10.87
C GLU A 559 -28.59 17.44 -9.97
N ASP A 560 -27.54 16.71 -9.60
CA ASP A 560 -27.64 15.63 -8.61
C ASP A 560 -28.23 16.14 -7.30
N GLN A 561 -27.74 17.27 -6.78
CA GLN A 561 -28.28 17.89 -5.57
C GLN A 561 -29.77 18.22 -5.69
N ARG A 562 -30.19 18.76 -6.84
CA ARG A 562 -31.59 19.11 -7.10
C ARG A 562 -32.47 17.86 -7.13
N ILE A 563 -32.06 16.81 -7.83
CA ILE A 563 -32.80 15.54 -7.93
C ILE A 563 -32.90 14.89 -6.56
N LEU A 564 -31.80 14.79 -5.82
CA LEU A 564 -31.78 14.21 -4.47
C LEU A 564 -32.67 15.01 -3.50
N SER A 565 -32.65 16.34 -3.59
CA SER A 565 -33.52 17.21 -2.78
C SER A 565 -35.00 17.07 -3.14
N SER A 566 -35.33 16.65 -4.37
CA SER A 566 -36.72 16.37 -4.79
C SER A 566 -37.27 15.04 -4.28
N GLY A 567 -36.41 14.20 -3.68
CA GLY A 567 -36.75 12.90 -3.13
C GLY A 567 -36.68 11.77 -4.16
N VAL A 568 -35.91 10.73 -3.82
CA VAL A 568 -35.76 9.50 -4.61
C VAL A 568 -35.79 8.31 -3.66
N HIS A 569 -36.33 7.16 -4.10
CA HIS A 569 -36.44 5.96 -3.28
C HIS A 569 -35.11 5.19 -3.23
N VAL A 570 -34.36 5.19 -4.33
CA VAL A 570 -33.09 4.47 -4.46
C VAL A 570 -32.02 5.34 -5.10
N VAL A 571 -30.82 5.29 -4.55
CA VAL A 571 -29.62 5.86 -5.17
C VAL A 571 -28.70 4.73 -5.60
N VAL A 572 -28.26 4.77 -6.87
CA VAL A 572 -27.26 3.88 -7.43
C VAL A 572 -26.05 4.73 -7.81
N GLY A 573 -24.82 4.37 -7.47
CA GLY A 573 -23.71 5.24 -7.79
C GLY A 573 -22.32 4.68 -7.60
N THR A 574 -21.33 5.45 -8.05
CA THR A 574 -19.91 5.16 -7.81
C THR A 574 -19.51 5.65 -6.42
N PRO A 575 -18.65 4.93 -5.67
CA PRO A 575 -18.28 5.27 -4.29
C PRO A 575 -17.90 6.76 -4.11
N GLY A 576 -17.00 7.29 -4.93
CA GLY A 576 -16.54 8.67 -4.81
C GLY A 576 -17.65 9.74 -4.92
N ARG A 577 -18.61 9.59 -5.85
CA ARG A 577 -19.72 10.57 -6.01
C ARG A 577 -20.76 10.41 -4.91
N VAL A 578 -21.09 9.17 -4.52
CA VAL A 578 -22.02 8.91 -3.42
C VAL A 578 -21.47 9.49 -2.11
N PHE A 579 -20.18 9.24 -1.83
CA PHE A 579 -19.50 9.78 -0.65
C PHE A 579 -19.54 11.32 -0.61
N ASP A 580 -19.27 11.99 -1.73
CA ASP A 580 -19.37 13.45 -1.83
C ASP A 580 -20.81 13.94 -1.54
N MET A 581 -21.84 13.26 -2.06
CA MET A 581 -23.24 13.64 -1.82
C MET A 581 -23.68 13.44 -0.36
N LEU A 582 -23.23 12.37 0.29
CA LEU A 582 -23.45 12.13 1.72
C LEU A 582 -22.73 13.18 2.58
N ARG A 583 -21.45 13.45 2.30
CA ARG A 583 -20.65 14.44 3.04
C ARG A 583 -21.21 15.86 2.94
N ARG A 584 -21.76 16.22 1.78
CA ARG A 584 -22.44 17.51 1.55
C ARG A 584 -23.85 17.57 2.15
N GLN A 585 -24.34 16.49 2.77
CA GLN A 585 -25.71 16.34 3.24
C GLN A 585 -26.77 16.55 2.15
N SER A 586 -26.38 16.41 0.88
CA SER A 586 -27.31 16.45 -0.26
C SER A 586 -28.03 15.12 -0.44
N LEU A 587 -27.36 14.02 -0.08
CA LEU A 587 -27.99 12.72 0.17
C LEU A 587 -28.11 12.54 1.68
N ARG A 588 -29.34 12.42 2.18
CA ARG A 588 -29.62 12.18 3.60
C ARG A 588 -29.65 10.67 3.87
N PRO A 589 -28.86 10.15 4.83
CA PRO A 589 -28.77 8.72 5.10
C PRO A 589 -29.87 8.20 6.03
N ASP A 590 -30.67 9.07 6.65
CA ASP A 590 -31.55 8.76 7.79
C ASP A 590 -32.54 7.61 7.51
N TYR A 591 -33.02 7.50 6.27
CA TYR A 591 -34.03 6.50 5.86
C TYR A 591 -33.43 5.29 5.12
N ILE A 592 -32.11 5.26 4.93
CA ILE A 592 -31.45 4.16 4.22
C ILE A 592 -31.49 2.91 5.11
N LYS A 593 -32.20 1.89 4.63
CA LYS A 593 -32.36 0.58 5.29
C LYS A 593 -31.61 -0.55 4.60
N MET A 594 -31.20 -0.34 3.35
CA MET A 594 -30.51 -1.34 2.52
C MET A 594 -29.24 -0.74 1.90
N PHE A 595 -28.13 -1.48 1.97
CA PHE A 595 -26.86 -1.15 1.35
C PHE A 595 -26.37 -2.33 0.51
N VAL A 596 -26.18 -2.09 -0.80
CA VAL A 596 -25.80 -3.13 -1.75
C VAL A 596 -24.47 -2.80 -2.42
N LEU A 597 -23.59 -3.79 -2.47
CA LEU A 597 -22.31 -3.74 -3.17
C LEU A 597 -22.38 -4.67 -4.39
N ASP A 598 -22.42 -4.12 -5.60
CA ASP A 598 -22.35 -4.90 -6.85
C ASP A 598 -20.92 -4.90 -7.41
N GLU A 599 -20.48 -6.05 -7.93
CA GLU A 599 -19.08 -6.32 -8.31
C GLU A 599 -18.11 -5.96 -7.17
N ALA A 600 -18.36 -6.54 -5.99
CA ALA A 600 -17.62 -6.25 -4.76
C ALA A 600 -16.12 -6.59 -4.86
N ASP A 601 -15.74 -7.65 -5.57
CA ASP A 601 -14.34 -7.95 -5.88
C ASP A 601 -13.61 -6.77 -6.56
N GLU A 602 -14.25 -6.18 -7.56
CA GLU A 602 -13.69 -5.08 -8.34
C GLU A 602 -13.61 -3.78 -7.56
N MET A 603 -14.59 -3.50 -6.70
CA MET A 603 -14.51 -2.29 -5.88
C MET A 603 -13.29 -2.30 -4.94
N LEU A 604 -12.79 -3.48 -4.59
CA LEU A 604 -11.63 -3.65 -3.72
C LEU A 604 -10.32 -3.63 -4.48
N SER A 605 -10.28 -4.28 -5.65
CA SER A 605 -9.11 -4.23 -6.55
C SER A 605 -8.76 -2.78 -6.94
N ARG A 606 -9.78 -1.93 -7.15
CA ARG A 606 -9.62 -0.50 -7.53
C ARG A 606 -9.26 0.43 -6.37
N GLY A 607 -9.13 -0.09 -5.15
CA GLY A 607 -8.82 0.73 -3.98
C GLY A 607 -9.96 1.61 -3.49
N PHE A 608 -11.22 1.22 -3.74
CA PHE A 608 -12.39 1.89 -3.13
C PHE A 608 -12.71 1.39 -1.72
N LYS A 609 -11.88 0.49 -1.15
CA LYS A 609 -12.06 -0.08 0.20
C LYS A 609 -12.35 1.03 1.22
N ASP A 610 -11.47 2.01 1.34
CA ASP A 610 -11.60 3.09 2.32
C ASP A 610 -12.86 3.93 2.09
N GLN A 611 -13.19 4.24 0.83
CA GLN A 611 -14.40 4.98 0.49
C GLN A 611 -15.68 4.20 0.84
N ILE A 612 -15.69 2.88 0.69
CA ILE A 612 -16.82 2.04 1.10
C ILE A 612 -16.95 2.04 2.62
N TYR A 613 -15.84 1.96 3.36
CA TYR A 613 -15.83 2.10 4.82
C TYR A 613 -16.39 3.46 5.25
N ASP A 614 -15.92 4.55 4.63
CA ASP A 614 -16.37 5.90 4.95
C ASP A 614 -17.87 6.09 4.65
N ILE A 615 -18.37 5.57 3.53
CA ILE A 615 -19.80 5.58 3.22
C ILE A 615 -20.57 4.81 4.29
N PHE A 616 -20.12 3.60 4.63
CA PHE A 616 -20.81 2.75 5.61
C PHE A 616 -20.89 3.40 6.99
N GLN A 617 -19.85 4.13 7.42
CA GLN A 617 -19.85 4.89 8.69
C GLN A 617 -20.87 6.03 8.72
N LEU A 618 -21.27 6.55 7.56
CA LEU A 618 -22.30 7.59 7.44
C LEU A 618 -23.73 7.02 7.37
N LEU A 619 -23.89 5.71 7.20
CA LEU A 619 -25.20 5.06 7.15
C LEU A 619 -25.74 4.79 8.56
N PRO A 620 -27.07 4.55 8.69
CA PRO A 620 -27.66 4.19 9.98
C PRO A 620 -27.06 2.90 10.56
N ALA A 621 -27.06 2.78 11.90
CA ALA A 621 -26.46 1.64 12.60
C ALA A 621 -27.08 0.27 12.27
N LYS A 622 -28.33 0.25 11.78
CA LYS A 622 -29.05 -0.97 11.40
C LYS A 622 -29.45 -0.88 9.94
N VAL A 623 -28.61 -1.45 9.08
CA VAL A 623 -28.81 -1.52 7.63
C VAL A 623 -28.63 -2.97 7.18
N GLN A 624 -29.51 -3.45 6.30
CA GLN A 624 -29.35 -4.73 5.63
C GLN A 624 -28.28 -4.61 4.55
N VAL A 625 -27.31 -5.52 4.53
CA VAL A 625 -26.18 -5.50 3.59
C VAL A 625 -26.29 -6.65 2.59
N GLY A 626 -26.16 -6.32 1.30
CA GLY A 626 -26.11 -7.31 0.21
C GLY A 626 -24.82 -7.19 -0.59
N VAL A 627 -24.03 -8.26 -0.66
CA VAL A 627 -22.77 -8.31 -1.41
C VAL A 627 -22.93 -9.25 -2.60
N PHE A 628 -22.78 -8.72 -3.81
CA PHE A 628 -22.94 -9.44 -5.07
C PHE A 628 -21.64 -9.37 -5.85
N SER A 629 -21.10 -10.54 -6.22
CA SER A 629 -19.79 -10.62 -6.84
C SER A 629 -19.68 -11.78 -7.83
N ALA A 630 -18.78 -11.66 -8.81
CA ALA A 630 -18.45 -12.78 -9.68
C ALA A 630 -17.45 -13.72 -9.00
N THR A 631 -16.47 -13.14 -8.33
CA THR A 631 -15.46 -13.85 -7.55
C THR A 631 -15.52 -13.43 -6.09
N MET A 632 -15.11 -14.30 -5.18
CA MET A 632 -15.02 -13.99 -3.75
C MET A 632 -13.59 -14.18 -3.27
N PRO A 633 -12.66 -13.28 -3.63
CA PRO A 633 -11.30 -13.32 -3.10
C PRO A 633 -11.31 -13.06 -1.58
N PRO A 634 -10.24 -13.45 -0.85
CA PRO A 634 -10.15 -13.25 0.59
C PRO A 634 -10.41 -11.81 1.05
N GLU A 635 -10.03 -10.83 0.24
CA GLU A 635 -10.25 -9.40 0.51
C GLU A 635 -11.75 -9.02 0.48
N ALA A 636 -12.50 -9.55 -0.50
CA ALA A 636 -13.96 -9.39 -0.57
C ALA A 636 -14.66 -10.05 0.62
N LEU A 637 -14.18 -11.22 1.03
CA LEU A 637 -14.68 -11.92 2.22
C LEU A 637 -14.38 -11.14 3.52
N GLU A 638 -13.22 -10.48 3.63
CA GLU A 638 -12.86 -9.69 4.83
C GLU A 638 -13.87 -8.57 5.08
N ILE A 639 -14.31 -7.89 4.03
CA ILE A 639 -15.32 -6.82 4.09
C ILE A 639 -16.67 -7.35 4.59
N THR A 640 -17.08 -8.51 4.09
CA THR A 640 -18.31 -9.13 4.56
C THR A 640 -18.28 -9.45 6.05
N ARG A 641 -17.10 -9.73 6.63
CA ARG A 641 -16.95 -9.99 8.07
C ARG A 641 -17.14 -8.74 8.93
N LYS A 642 -16.81 -7.55 8.43
CA LYS A 642 -16.90 -6.30 9.22
C LYS A 642 -18.27 -5.63 9.11
N PHE A 643 -18.97 -5.80 8.00
CA PHE A 643 -20.22 -5.08 7.71
C PHE A 643 -21.50 -5.91 7.88
N MET A 644 -21.39 -7.23 7.86
CA MET A 644 -22.57 -8.10 7.80
C MET A 644 -22.75 -8.89 9.10
N ASN A 645 -24.01 -9.12 9.47
CA ASN A 645 -24.39 -9.90 10.64
C ASN A 645 -25.03 -11.22 10.20
N LYS A 646 -24.31 -12.34 10.41
CA LYS A 646 -24.74 -13.70 10.04
C LYS A 646 -25.35 -13.79 8.63
N PRO A 647 -24.58 -13.43 7.57
CA PRO A 647 -25.12 -13.36 6.23
C PRO A 647 -25.45 -14.75 5.68
N VAL A 648 -26.54 -14.83 4.91
CA VAL A 648 -26.85 -15.98 4.05
C VAL A 648 -25.82 -16.02 2.93
N ARG A 649 -25.15 -17.16 2.78
CA ARG A 649 -24.10 -17.36 1.77
C ARG A 649 -24.63 -18.25 0.67
N ILE A 650 -24.62 -17.75 -0.56
CA ILE A 650 -24.92 -18.50 -1.78
C ILE A 650 -23.68 -18.43 -2.65
N LEU A 651 -22.84 -19.46 -2.56
CA LEU A 651 -21.53 -19.54 -3.20
C LEU A 651 -21.51 -20.64 -4.25
N VAL A 652 -20.83 -20.39 -5.37
CA VAL A 652 -20.59 -21.40 -6.42
C VAL A 652 -19.31 -22.16 -6.07
N LYS A 653 -19.31 -23.49 -6.23
CA LYS A 653 -18.10 -24.30 -6.05
C LYS A 653 -17.01 -23.85 -7.04
N ARG A 654 -15.75 -23.83 -6.59
CA ARG A 654 -14.62 -23.33 -7.39
C ARG A 654 -14.41 -24.10 -8.69
N ASP A 655 -14.70 -25.40 -8.69
CA ASP A 655 -14.46 -26.29 -9.82
C ASP A 655 -15.54 -26.17 -10.93
N GLU A 656 -16.63 -25.45 -10.67
CA GLU A 656 -17.77 -25.25 -11.59
C GLU A 656 -17.96 -23.76 -11.97
N LEU A 657 -16.94 -22.92 -11.78
CA LEU A 657 -16.84 -21.64 -12.49
C LEU A 657 -16.50 -21.87 -13.97
N THR A 658 -17.09 -22.90 -14.58
CA THR A 658 -16.79 -23.35 -15.92
C THR A 658 -17.49 -22.44 -16.92
N LEU A 659 -16.65 -21.96 -17.83
CA LEU A 659 -16.98 -21.19 -19.02
C LEU A 659 -17.64 -22.08 -20.09
N GLU A 660 -18.55 -23.00 -19.72
CA GLU A 660 -19.04 -24.06 -20.64
C GLU A 660 -19.71 -23.49 -21.90
N GLY A 661 -20.24 -22.27 -21.83
CA GLY A 661 -20.80 -21.56 -22.98
C GLY A 661 -19.77 -20.86 -23.87
N ILE A 662 -18.51 -20.72 -23.46
CA ILE A 662 -17.48 -19.94 -24.16
C ILE A 662 -16.32 -20.86 -24.54
N LYS A 663 -16.16 -21.10 -25.85
CA LYS A 663 -14.97 -21.77 -26.39
C LYS A 663 -13.78 -20.82 -26.31
N GLN A 664 -12.67 -21.28 -25.75
CA GLN A 664 -11.50 -20.45 -25.50
C GLN A 664 -10.33 -20.98 -26.32
N PHE A 665 -9.72 -20.10 -27.10
CA PHE A 665 -8.57 -20.41 -27.94
C PHE A 665 -7.43 -19.43 -27.68
N TYR A 666 -6.20 -19.85 -27.99
CA TYR A 666 -5.06 -18.95 -28.10
C TYR A 666 -4.40 -19.05 -29.47
N VAL A 667 -3.76 -17.96 -29.90
CA VAL A 667 -2.91 -17.90 -31.08
C VAL A 667 -1.53 -17.46 -30.62
N ASN A 668 -0.53 -18.31 -30.87
CA ASN A 668 0.85 -17.96 -30.58
C ASN A 668 1.35 -17.00 -31.67
N VAL A 669 1.57 -15.75 -31.28
CA VAL A 669 2.14 -14.70 -32.12
C VAL A 669 3.54 -14.45 -31.59
N ASP A 670 4.54 -15.06 -32.23
CA ASP A 670 5.95 -15.01 -31.79
C ASP A 670 6.43 -13.59 -31.43
N LYS A 671 5.92 -12.58 -32.13
CA LYS A 671 6.24 -11.17 -31.96
C LYS A 671 4.98 -10.31 -31.86
N GLU A 672 5.09 -9.26 -31.05
CA GLU A 672 4.03 -8.26 -30.84
C GLU A 672 3.56 -7.59 -32.15
N GLU A 673 4.47 -7.33 -33.08
CA GLU A 673 4.15 -6.69 -34.37
C GLU A 673 3.20 -7.54 -35.23
N TRP A 674 3.24 -8.86 -35.06
CA TRP A 674 2.44 -9.80 -35.86
C TRP A 674 0.99 -9.90 -35.38
N LYS A 675 0.69 -9.50 -34.14
CA LYS A 675 -0.68 -9.45 -33.62
C LYS A 675 -1.63 -8.67 -34.52
N LEU A 676 -1.16 -7.55 -35.05
CA LEU A 676 -1.98 -6.68 -35.89
C LEU A 676 -2.33 -7.34 -37.23
N GLU A 677 -1.42 -8.12 -37.81
CA GLU A 677 -1.66 -8.85 -39.06
C GLU A 677 -2.61 -10.02 -38.79
N THR A 678 -2.34 -10.82 -37.75
CA THR A 678 -3.22 -11.91 -37.30
C THR A 678 -4.64 -11.42 -37.00
N LEU A 679 -4.79 -10.23 -36.39
CA LEU A 679 -6.10 -9.64 -36.14
C LEU A 679 -6.87 -9.38 -37.44
N CYS A 680 -6.22 -8.78 -38.43
CA CYS A 680 -6.83 -8.51 -39.74
C CYS A 680 -7.22 -9.81 -40.45
N ASP A 681 -6.35 -10.82 -40.45
CA ASP A 681 -6.62 -12.13 -41.05
C ASP A 681 -7.85 -12.80 -40.43
N LEU A 682 -8.03 -12.68 -39.10
CA LEU A 682 -9.21 -13.17 -38.41
C LEU A 682 -10.49 -12.44 -38.86
N TYR A 683 -10.44 -11.12 -39.06
CA TYR A 683 -11.59 -10.35 -39.55
C TYR A 683 -11.92 -10.61 -41.03
N GLU A 684 -10.95 -11.01 -41.85
CA GLU A 684 -11.19 -11.41 -43.24
C GLU A 684 -11.78 -12.82 -43.34
N THR A 685 -11.36 -13.72 -42.45
CA THR A 685 -11.76 -15.14 -42.47
C THR A 685 -13.11 -15.38 -41.77
N LEU A 686 -13.43 -14.62 -40.72
CA LEU A 686 -14.60 -14.86 -39.87
C LEU A 686 -15.77 -13.93 -40.19
N ALA A 687 -16.96 -14.51 -40.35
CA ALA A 687 -18.21 -13.76 -40.45
C ALA A 687 -18.67 -13.26 -39.07
N ILE A 688 -18.02 -12.22 -38.55
CA ILE A 688 -18.25 -11.71 -37.19
C ILE A 688 -19.48 -10.77 -37.17
N THR A 689 -20.43 -11.04 -36.28
CA THR A 689 -21.58 -10.15 -36.01
C THR A 689 -21.14 -8.90 -35.27
N GLN A 690 -20.68 -9.07 -34.03
CA GLN A 690 -20.07 -8.04 -33.19
C GLN A 690 -18.97 -8.64 -32.33
N SER A 691 -17.88 -7.89 -32.16
CA SER A 691 -16.72 -8.30 -31.38
C SER A 691 -16.19 -7.20 -30.48
N VAL A 692 -15.61 -7.62 -29.35
CA VAL A 692 -14.90 -6.73 -28.43
C VAL A 692 -13.43 -7.12 -28.39
N ILE A 693 -12.55 -6.13 -28.57
CA ILE A 693 -11.10 -6.29 -28.51
C ILE A 693 -10.59 -5.62 -27.23
N PHE A 694 -9.91 -6.39 -26.38
CA PHE A 694 -9.31 -5.91 -25.14
C PHE A 694 -7.81 -5.66 -25.28
N VAL A 695 -7.38 -4.51 -24.77
CA VAL A 695 -6.01 -4.01 -24.81
C VAL A 695 -5.64 -3.45 -23.43
N ASN A 696 -4.40 -3.64 -22.97
CA ASN A 696 -4.04 -3.28 -21.59
C ASN A 696 -3.84 -1.77 -21.38
N THR A 697 -3.43 -1.04 -22.42
CA THR A 697 -3.08 0.39 -22.30
C THR A 697 -3.92 1.28 -23.19
N ARG A 698 -4.17 2.51 -22.72
CA ARG A 698 -4.98 3.51 -23.44
C ARG A 698 -4.32 3.93 -24.76
N ARG A 699 -3.01 4.17 -24.73
CA ARG A 699 -2.22 4.51 -25.94
C ARG A 699 -2.36 3.46 -27.04
N LYS A 700 -2.45 2.19 -26.65
CA LYS A 700 -2.57 1.07 -27.58
C LYS A 700 -3.99 0.90 -28.10
N VAL A 701 -5.01 1.30 -27.35
CA VAL A 701 -6.38 1.44 -27.88
C VAL A 701 -6.41 2.45 -29.03
N ASP A 702 -5.85 3.65 -28.84
CA ASP A 702 -5.82 4.68 -29.88
C ASP A 702 -5.01 4.22 -31.10
N TRP A 703 -3.81 3.67 -30.86
CA TRP A 703 -2.95 3.13 -31.91
C TRP A 703 -3.63 2.02 -32.73
N LEU A 704 -4.26 1.05 -32.06
CA LEU A 704 -4.92 -0.07 -32.74
C LEU A 704 -6.13 0.42 -33.55
N THR A 705 -6.86 1.40 -33.00
CA THR A 705 -7.99 2.04 -33.68
C THR A 705 -7.55 2.70 -34.98
N ASP A 706 -6.48 3.49 -34.94
CA ASP A 706 -5.95 4.17 -36.13
C ASP A 706 -5.43 3.16 -37.16
N LYS A 707 -4.74 2.11 -36.71
CA LYS A 707 -4.24 1.05 -37.60
C LYS A 707 -5.36 0.27 -38.27
N MET A 708 -6.40 -0.11 -37.53
CA MET A 708 -7.56 -0.79 -38.11
C MET A 708 -8.33 0.11 -39.07
N ARG A 709 -8.52 1.40 -38.75
CA ARG A 709 -9.17 2.37 -39.66
C ARG A 709 -8.38 2.61 -40.93
N SER A 710 -7.04 2.62 -40.85
CA SER A 710 -6.17 2.76 -42.02
C SER A 710 -6.26 1.58 -42.99
N ARG A 711 -6.82 0.45 -42.55
CA ARG A 711 -7.11 -0.74 -43.36
C ARG A 711 -8.61 -0.92 -43.61
N ASP A 712 -9.36 0.19 -43.64
CA ASP A 712 -10.80 0.24 -43.95
C ASP A 712 -11.73 -0.56 -43.01
N HIS A 713 -11.27 -0.94 -41.81
CA HIS A 713 -12.14 -1.52 -40.79
C HIS A 713 -12.90 -0.43 -40.02
N THR A 714 -14.23 -0.57 -39.96
CA THR A 714 -15.09 0.30 -39.13
C THR A 714 -15.01 -0.12 -37.67
N VAL A 715 -14.21 0.61 -36.89
CA VAL A 715 -13.99 0.34 -35.46
C VAL A 715 -14.37 1.54 -34.59
N SER A 716 -14.99 1.23 -33.45
CA SER A 716 -15.23 2.17 -32.36
C SER A 716 -14.29 1.86 -31.20
N ALA A 717 -13.88 2.88 -30.46
CA ALA A 717 -12.92 2.72 -29.37
C ALA A 717 -13.30 3.53 -28.15
N THR A 718 -13.09 2.98 -26.96
CA THR A 718 -13.42 3.67 -25.70
C THR A 718 -12.39 3.39 -24.62
N HIS A 719 -11.98 4.43 -23.89
CA HIS A 719 -11.03 4.33 -22.78
C HIS A 719 -11.25 5.42 -21.72
N GLY A 720 -10.57 5.29 -20.58
CA GLY A 720 -10.77 6.07 -19.36
C GLY A 720 -10.44 7.57 -19.41
N ASP A 721 -9.86 8.10 -20.50
CA ASP A 721 -9.55 9.54 -20.65
C ASP A 721 -10.55 10.29 -21.53
N MET A 722 -11.44 9.59 -22.25
CA MET A 722 -12.44 10.24 -23.11
C MET A 722 -13.54 10.93 -22.31
N ASP A 723 -14.13 11.98 -22.85
CA ASP A 723 -15.29 12.64 -22.24
C ASP A 723 -16.49 11.68 -22.13
N GLN A 724 -17.30 11.81 -21.07
CA GLN A 724 -18.42 10.90 -20.87
C GLN A 724 -19.43 10.94 -22.03
N ASN A 725 -19.76 12.13 -22.53
CA ASN A 725 -20.70 12.28 -23.63
C ASN A 725 -20.24 11.49 -24.87
N THR A 726 -18.93 11.52 -25.15
CA THR A 726 -18.33 10.78 -26.26
C THR A 726 -18.42 9.27 -26.03
N ARG A 727 -18.13 8.79 -24.81
CA ARG A 727 -18.31 7.36 -24.47
C ARG A 727 -19.76 6.91 -24.61
N ASP A 728 -20.71 7.72 -24.16
CA ASP A 728 -22.14 7.39 -24.24
C ASP A 728 -22.63 7.30 -25.69
N ILE A 729 -22.09 8.15 -26.58
CA ILE A 729 -22.34 8.09 -28.03
C ILE A 729 -21.76 6.79 -28.62
N ILE A 730 -20.50 6.50 -28.33
CA ILE A 730 -19.81 5.30 -28.83
C ILE A 730 -20.51 4.02 -28.38
N MET A 731 -20.91 3.95 -27.12
CA MET A 731 -21.66 2.82 -26.58
C MET A 731 -23.04 2.69 -27.21
N ARG A 732 -23.69 3.80 -27.58
CA ARG A 732 -24.97 3.79 -28.31
C ARG A 732 -24.79 3.27 -29.73
N GLU A 733 -23.76 3.72 -30.44
CA GLU A 733 -23.41 3.25 -31.78
C GLU A 733 -23.12 1.76 -31.78
N PHE A 734 -22.31 1.28 -30.84
CA PHE A 734 -22.01 -0.15 -30.70
C PHE A 734 -23.26 -0.97 -30.35
N ARG A 735 -24.10 -0.54 -29.40
CA ARG A 735 -25.36 -1.25 -29.08
C ARG A 735 -26.36 -1.28 -30.23
N SER A 736 -26.38 -0.25 -31.08
CA SER A 736 -27.26 -0.18 -32.25
C SER A 736 -26.81 -1.07 -33.41
N GLY A 737 -25.58 -1.60 -33.36
CA GLY A 737 -24.97 -2.34 -34.47
C GLY A 737 -24.36 -1.44 -35.56
N SER A 738 -24.36 -0.11 -35.37
CA SER A 738 -23.71 0.84 -36.30
C SER A 738 -22.20 0.60 -36.41
N SER A 739 -21.59 0.17 -35.30
CA SER A 739 -20.22 -0.34 -35.26
C SER A 739 -20.23 -1.80 -34.83
N ARG A 740 -19.45 -2.63 -35.54
CA ARG A 740 -19.34 -4.06 -35.27
C ARG A 740 -18.16 -4.41 -34.36
N VAL A 741 -17.18 -3.52 -34.23
CA VAL A 741 -15.94 -3.77 -33.48
C VAL A 741 -15.75 -2.68 -32.43
N LEU A 742 -15.61 -3.10 -31.17
CA LEU A 742 -15.30 -2.21 -30.06
C LEU A 742 -13.92 -2.51 -29.48
N ILE A 743 -13.00 -1.55 -29.52
CA ILE A 743 -11.67 -1.64 -28.91
C ILE A 743 -11.69 -0.93 -27.56
N THR A 744 -11.25 -1.59 -26.49
CA THR A 744 -11.33 -1.02 -25.14
C THR A 744 -10.28 -1.55 -24.17
N THR A 745 -10.06 -0.82 -23.08
CA THR A 745 -9.27 -1.26 -21.92
C THR A 745 -10.10 -2.04 -20.89
N ASP A 746 -9.41 -2.69 -19.94
CA ASP A 746 -10.00 -3.40 -18.79
C ASP A 746 -10.99 -2.58 -17.95
N LEU A 747 -10.78 -1.26 -17.89
CA LEU A 747 -11.64 -0.37 -17.11
C LEU A 747 -13.12 -0.50 -17.48
N LEU A 748 -13.38 -0.80 -18.76
CA LEU A 748 -14.71 -0.95 -19.37
C LEU A 748 -15.05 -2.41 -19.70
N ALA A 749 -14.16 -3.37 -19.41
CA ALA A 749 -14.47 -4.80 -19.53
C ALA A 749 -15.66 -5.21 -18.64
N ARG A 750 -15.91 -4.43 -17.59
CA ARG A 750 -17.01 -4.61 -16.63
C ARG A 750 -18.12 -3.58 -16.89
N GLY A 751 -19.38 -4.03 -16.96
CA GLY A 751 -20.55 -3.17 -17.23
C GLY A 751 -20.96 -2.96 -18.70
N ILE A 752 -20.20 -3.46 -19.70
CA ILE A 752 -20.72 -3.52 -21.07
C ILE A 752 -21.71 -4.70 -21.15
N ASP A 753 -23.00 -4.38 -21.16
CA ASP A 753 -24.08 -5.32 -21.51
C ASP A 753 -24.48 -5.12 -22.96
N VAL A 754 -23.96 -5.99 -23.83
CA VAL A 754 -24.27 -6.04 -25.25
C VAL A 754 -24.58 -7.49 -25.58
N GLN A 755 -25.86 -7.79 -25.73
CA GLN A 755 -26.37 -9.16 -25.91
C GLN A 755 -25.92 -9.83 -27.22
N GLN A 756 -25.38 -9.06 -28.17
CA GLN A 756 -25.05 -9.48 -29.53
C GLN A 756 -23.55 -9.81 -29.75
N VAL A 757 -22.70 -9.72 -28.71
CA VAL A 757 -21.27 -10.04 -28.83
C VAL A 757 -21.07 -11.56 -28.89
N SER A 758 -20.59 -12.05 -30.02
CA SER A 758 -20.26 -13.47 -30.24
C SER A 758 -18.78 -13.77 -30.03
N LEU A 759 -17.91 -12.81 -30.33
CA LEU A 759 -16.46 -12.96 -30.29
C LEU A 759 -15.80 -11.94 -29.34
N VAL A 760 -14.93 -12.43 -28.46
CA VAL A 760 -14.04 -11.60 -27.64
C VAL A 760 -12.60 -11.89 -28.06
N ILE A 761 -11.83 -10.84 -28.34
CA ILE A 761 -10.40 -10.95 -28.67
C ILE A 761 -9.61 -10.26 -27.57
N ASN A 762 -8.77 -11.03 -26.86
CA ASN A 762 -7.74 -10.47 -25.99
C ASN A 762 -6.49 -10.21 -26.83
N TYR A 763 -6.38 -8.99 -27.36
CA TYR A 763 -5.18 -8.57 -28.11
C TYR A 763 -3.95 -8.55 -27.19
N ASP A 764 -4.16 -8.14 -25.94
CA ASP A 764 -3.23 -8.33 -24.83
C ASP A 764 -3.87 -9.25 -23.80
N LEU A 765 -3.13 -10.19 -23.21
CA LEU A 765 -3.62 -10.94 -22.06
C LEU A 765 -3.80 -10.01 -20.84
N PRO A 766 -4.82 -10.25 -19.98
CA PRO A 766 -5.04 -9.46 -18.78
C PRO A 766 -3.91 -9.67 -17.77
N THR A 767 -3.44 -8.57 -17.17
CA THR A 767 -2.34 -8.59 -16.19
C THR A 767 -2.66 -9.38 -14.90
N GLN A 768 -3.94 -9.54 -14.59
CA GLN A 768 -4.42 -10.31 -13.44
C GLN A 768 -5.36 -11.42 -13.93
N PRO A 769 -5.20 -12.68 -13.48
CA PRO A 769 -6.07 -13.79 -13.88
C PRO A 769 -7.55 -13.49 -13.66
N GLU A 770 -7.90 -12.84 -12.54
CA GLU A 770 -9.28 -12.49 -12.19
C GLU A 770 -10.00 -11.69 -13.28
N ASN A 771 -9.30 -10.79 -13.97
CA ASN A 771 -9.87 -9.94 -15.02
C ASN A 771 -10.25 -10.75 -16.28
N TYR A 772 -9.62 -11.91 -16.52
CA TYR A 772 -9.86 -12.75 -17.69
C TYR A 772 -11.33 -13.15 -17.81
N LEU A 773 -11.93 -13.63 -16.72
CA LEU A 773 -13.34 -14.02 -16.69
C LEU A 773 -14.27 -12.86 -17.05
N HIS A 774 -13.95 -11.64 -16.62
CA HIS A 774 -14.80 -10.47 -16.90
C HIS A 774 -14.73 -10.02 -18.36
N ARG A 775 -13.57 -10.19 -19.00
CA ARG A 775 -13.38 -9.92 -20.44
C ARG A 775 -14.18 -10.90 -21.29
N ILE A 776 -14.01 -12.20 -21.06
CA ILE A 776 -14.63 -13.22 -21.93
C ILE A 776 -16.11 -13.43 -21.63
N GLY A 777 -16.56 -13.20 -20.38
CA GLY A 777 -17.97 -13.24 -19.94
C GLY A 777 -18.87 -12.14 -20.54
N ARG A 778 -18.37 -11.40 -21.53
CA ARG A 778 -19.17 -10.55 -22.42
C ARG A 778 -19.84 -11.35 -23.54
N SER A 779 -19.23 -12.46 -23.95
CA SER A 779 -19.82 -13.45 -24.85
C SER A 779 -20.58 -14.52 -24.06
N GLY A 780 -21.46 -15.28 -24.70
CA GLY A 780 -22.10 -16.46 -24.10
C GLY A 780 -23.16 -16.20 -23.02
N ARG A 781 -23.74 -15.00 -22.96
CA ARG A 781 -24.82 -14.67 -22.00
C ARG A 781 -26.10 -15.46 -22.29
N PHE A 782 -26.84 -15.81 -21.23
CA PHE A 782 -28.11 -16.55 -21.30
C PHE A 782 -28.02 -17.89 -22.05
N GLY A 783 -26.89 -18.60 -21.92
CA GLY A 783 -26.70 -19.93 -22.53
C GLY A 783 -26.37 -19.91 -24.02
N ARG A 784 -26.04 -18.75 -24.60
CA ARG A 784 -25.52 -18.65 -25.97
C ARG A 784 -24.09 -19.19 -26.03
N LYS A 785 -23.68 -19.67 -27.20
CA LYS A 785 -22.27 -20.03 -27.46
C LYS A 785 -21.48 -18.76 -27.74
N GLY A 786 -20.33 -18.60 -27.10
CA GLY A 786 -19.37 -17.53 -27.33
C GLY A 786 -18.00 -18.08 -27.69
N VAL A 787 -17.15 -17.24 -28.30
CA VAL A 787 -15.76 -17.57 -28.58
C VAL A 787 -14.85 -16.50 -28.00
N ALA A 788 -13.78 -16.91 -27.33
CA ALA A 788 -12.71 -16.04 -26.85
C ALA A 788 -11.38 -16.45 -27.51
N ILE A 789 -10.69 -15.50 -28.14
CA ILE A 789 -9.38 -15.71 -28.77
C ILE A 789 -8.33 -14.87 -28.04
N ASN A 790 -7.24 -15.49 -27.64
CA ASN A 790 -6.14 -14.88 -26.91
C ASN A 790 -4.90 -14.77 -27.78
N PHE A 791 -4.33 -13.59 -27.93
CA PHE A 791 -3.03 -13.43 -28.59
C PHE A 791 -1.92 -13.52 -27.55
N VAL A 792 -0.99 -14.45 -27.79
CA VAL A 792 0.04 -14.83 -26.82
C VAL A 792 1.40 -14.75 -27.47
N THR A 793 2.26 -13.88 -26.96
CA THR A 793 3.69 -13.85 -27.33
C THR A 793 4.49 -14.81 -26.46
N LYS A 794 5.78 -14.99 -26.76
CA LYS A 794 6.68 -15.83 -25.93
C LYS A 794 6.76 -15.38 -24.47
N ASP A 795 6.65 -14.08 -24.23
CA ASP A 795 6.68 -13.52 -22.87
C ASP A 795 5.35 -13.75 -22.14
N ASP A 796 4.25 -13.92 -22.89
CA ASP A 796 2.90 -14.10 -22.38
C ASP A 796 2.55 -15.57 -22.04
N GLU A 797 3.37 -16.56 -22.43
CA GLU A 797 3.12 -17.99 -22.19
C GLU A 797 2.92 -18.31 -20.70
N ARG A 798 3.70 -17.66 -19.82
CA ARG A 798 3.56 -17.82 -18.36
C ARG A 798 2.22 -17.30 -17.87
N MET A 799 1.77 -16.17 -18.40
CA MET A 799 0.49 -15.55 -18.03
C MET A 799 -0.70 -16.39 -18.47
N LEU A 800 -0.65 -16.96 -19.68
CA LEU A 800 -1.66 -17.92 -20.14
C LEU A 800 -1.72 -19.14 -19.21
N PHE A 801 -0.56 -19.70 -18.85
CA PHE A 801 -0.47 -20.83 -17.92
C PHE A 801 -1.06 -20.50 -16.55
N ASP A 802 -0.79 -19.32 -16.01
CA ASP A 802 -1.35 -18.87 -14.74
C ASP A 802 -2.88 -18.72 -14.81
N ILE A 803 -3.44 -18.21 -15.92
CA ILE A 803 -4.89 -18.14 -16.14
C ILE A 803 -5.52 -19.54 -16.19
N GLN A 804 -4.92 -20.45 -16.96
CA GLN A 804 -5.37 -21.85 -17.06
C GLN A 804 -5.37 -22.54 -15.70
N ARG A 805 -4.29 -22.36 -14.92
CA ARG A 805 -4.16 -22.92 -13.58
C ARG A 805 -5.14 -22.29 -12.59
N PHE A 806 -5.35 -20.99 -12.66
CA PHE A 806 -6.23 -20.25 -11.74
C PHE A 806 -7.70 -20.68 -11.89
N TYR A 807 -8.17 -20.87 -13.13
CA TYR A 807 -9.55 -21.29 -13.40
C TYR A 807 -9.72 -22.80 -13.62
N ASN A 808 -8.63 -23.57 -13.55
CA ASN A 808 -8.62 -25.00 -13.87
C ASN A 808 -9.22 -25.31 -15.25
N VAL A 809 -8.84 -24.52 -16.28
CA VAL A 809 -9.31 -24.66 -17.66
C VAL A 809 -8.16 -24.96 -18.62
N VAL A 810 -8.47 -25.66 -19.70
CA VAL A 810 -7.56 -25.85 -20.83
C VAL A 810 -7.96 -24.90 -21.95
N ILE A 811 -7.05 -24.00 -22.33
CA ILE A 811 -7.24 -23.10 -23.48
C ILE A 811 -6.49 -23.75 -24.65
N GLU A 812 -7.22 -24.12 -25.70
CA GLU A 812 -6.66 -24.85 -26.85
C GLU A 812 -6.05 -23.88 -27.87
N GLU A 813 -5.11 -24.36 -28.68
CA GLU A 813 -4.61 -23.58 -29.81
C GLU A 813 -5.72 -23.41 -30.86
N LEU A 814 -5.81 -22.23 -31.47
CA LEU A 814 -6.83 -21.96 -32.48
C LEU A 814 -6.66 -22.91 -33.68
N PRO A 815 -7.65 -23.75 -34.01
CA PRO A 815 -7.53 -24.67 -35.13
C PRO A 815 -7.55 -23.90 -36.45
N SER A 816 -6.89 -24.44 -37.48
CA SER A 816 -6.78 -23.80 -38.80
C SER A 816 -8.14 -23.58 -39.49
N ASN A 817 -9.16 -24.36 -39.13
CA ASN A 817 -10.53 -24.21 -39.64
C ASN A 817 -11.37 -23.34 -38.70
N VAL A 818 -11.15 -22.02 -38.75
CA VAL A 818 -11.77 -21.06 -37.83
C VAL A 818 -13.23 -20.74 -38.22
N ALA A 819 -13.61 -20.93 -39.49
CA ALA A 819 -14.92 -20.53 -40.03
C ALA A 819 -16.11 -21.28 -39.39
N ASP A 820 -15.89 -22.51 -38.89
CA ASP A 820 -16.93 -23.33 -38.27
C ASP A 820 -17.13 -23.06 -36.76
N LEU A 821 -16.36 -22.12 -36.16
CA LEU A 821 -16.36 -21.85 -34.72
C LEU A 821 -17.39 -20.82 -34.26
N LEU A 822 -17.85 -19.94 -35.16
CA LEU A 822 -18.81 -18.85 -34.92
C LEU A 822 -20.13 -19.14 -35.64
#